data_AF-A0A256IKC4-F1
#
_entry.id   AF-A0A256IKC4-F1
#
_cell.length_a   1.000
_cell.length_b   1.000
_cell.length_c   1.000
_cell.angle_alpha   90.00
_cell.angle_beta   90.00
_cell.angle_gamma   90.00
#
_symmetry.space_group_name_H-M   'P 1'
#
loop_
_entity.id
_entity.type
_entity.pdbx_description
1 polymer ?
#
loop_
_entity_poly.entity_id
_entity_poly.type
_entity_poly.pdbx_seq_one_letter_code
_entity_poly.pdbx_strand_id
1 'polypeptide(L)'
;MSCGESCIESLEILIYPAKYGLEFVLHPRPYGLNENSNTQSTLDSAEKKTYTQPLSKLKQSVKRRYPAAVTAEVGHLDLEPVGLSDVTTTRLYSHEDGNRETPGNSKTKPLKALFDAFRENHDPFIYQVIVSGKDGQYNASVRCATYRPKDTYTGDRDFARLVEQGKPSDLSRVFAPGNFTSNHDPRLAAGLWKTSYTKRVNGPDKYRVEYNDERTNQYTSRREVRVLADRNREIILRKGEHRRLMSGDTSAEHFLKEDYNLYGWFSLFEAQLGPFVQTVTDRWETNPWLDVDGRSEPGFHSVELITIETDAEFGFGQGATDEASGEPEVQNEGNLPHRSYENIVERSFTEGGDDIEKVEQTTEALPDLRIWTDEQFILTLGIAVGSTIVAFEVEDENSTKPSNTLKNAERAIAAGRHVIFGFTQDRVERGYRTLSRGYKKKTADGTGAVLYNRTDPVRTVDGRSVVRRGSGATTYELRGRELTASDDDGELVCGDASEDVSTFDWPVAGEPTDEDTESAGRCGYYRKTEDGTHRVETRDGTAIITYSEKKAFLADWCRIYEPHIPMGFGYLDHVTVTYLDEETNQIEVYDPTPEWATYERTETQKAGFAAFFDQFIVARDGPQLTYDALKETFATWFEGHSQYDAPVRSVIGGYLPEEFKKAKTGATGNEYKYFDGYDWLFDPAIDSPHQTGPPADYDPDEVDDSEDSDESGDSTDESDSTDEYTETEQNDSTDTGEFSDTDDSTNTEESSDTGEADSTAGGEAATADVDETGVDEDTDDDASDDSTESSGVQKTLTDATDDPDAAAEPEDTTTKRTTEDA
;
A
#
# COMPACT_ATOMS: atom_id res chain seq x y z
N MET A 1 -3.22 -36.60 -25.80
CA MET A 1 -3.02 -36.25 -27.22
C MET A 1 -1.74 -36.92 -27.69
N SER A 2 -1.60 -37.42 -28.92
CA SER A 2 -0.33 -38.01 -29.35
C SER A 2 0.66 -36.94 -29.85
N CYS A 3 1.58 -36.51 -28.97
CA CYS A 3 2.58 -35.47 -29.22
C CYS A 3 3.84 -35.94 -30.00
N GLY A 4 3.72 -36.97 -30.84
CA GLY A 4 4.87 -37.66 -31.49
C GLY A 4 5.70 -36.86 -32.50
N GLU A 5 5.34 -35.60 -32.76
CA GLU A 5 6.09 -34.61 -33.57
C GLU A 5 5.80 -33.20 -33.03
N SER A 6 5.77 -33.00 -31.70
CA SER A 6 5.15 -31.79 -31.15
C SER A 6 6.00 -30.55 -31.38
N CYS A 7 5.45 -29.63 -32.18
CA CYS A 7 5.81 -28.22 -32.22
C CYS A 7 5.25 -27.43 -31.02
N ILE A 8 4.47 -28.10 -30.16
CA ILE A 8 3.92 -27.61 -28.89
C ILE A 8 4.77 -28.19 -27.77
N GLU A 9 5.27 -27.32 -26.91
CA GLU A 9 6.06 -27.63 -25.71
C GLU A 9 5.16 -27.79 -24.49
N SER A 10 4.21 -26.87 -24.32
CA SER A 10 3.12 -26.96 -23.34
C SER A 10 1.82 -26.37 -23.88
N LEU A 11 0.70 -26.77 -23.28
CA LEU A 11 -0.62 -26.24 -23.56
C LEU A 11 -1.16 -25.59 -22.28
N GLU A 12 -1.47 -24.32 -22.38
CA GLU A 12 -2.18 -23.56 -21.36
C GLU A 12 -3.68 -23.57 -21.65
N ILE A 13 -4.46 -23.73 -20.59
CA ILE A 13 -5.92 -23.79 -20.61
C ILE A 13 -6.43 -22.82 -19.55
N LEU A 14 -7.11 -21.77 -19.99
CA LEU A 14 -7.81 -20.83 -19.12
C LEU A 14 -9.32 -21.10 -19.20
N ILE A 15 -9.99 -21.07 -18.05
CA ILE A 15 -11.43 -21.28 -17.91
C ILE A 15 -12.00 -20.16 -17.04
N TYR A 16 -13.00 -19.44 -17.53
CA TYR A 16 -13.68 -18.37 -16.80
C TYR A 16 -15.19 -18.38 -17.10
N PRO A 17 -16.03 -17.80 -16.22
CA PRO A 17 -17.42 -17.55 -16.55
C PRO A 17 -17.49 -16.36 -17.51
N ALA A 18 -18.24 -16.52 -18.58
CA ALA A 18 -18.58 -15.49 -19.55
C ALA A 18 -20.11 -15.37 -19.67
N LYS A 19 -20.58 -14.31 -20.34
CA LYS A 19 -21.99 -13.94 -20.56
C LYS A 19 -23.02 -15.08 -20.77
N TYR A 20 -22.64 -16.21 -21.37
CA TYR A 20 -23.55 -17.34 -21.66
C TYR A 20 -23.17 -18.69 -21.01
N GLY A 21 -22.05 -18.79 -20.28
CA GLY A 21 -21.55 -20.07 -19.77
C GLY A 21 -20.06 -20.04 -19.42
N LEU A 22 -19.40 -21.19 -19.49
CA LEU A 22 -17.95 -21.29 -19.33
C LEU A 22 -17.24 -21.14 -20.69
N GLU A 23 -16.28 -20.22 -20.77
CA GLU A 23 -15.35 -20.13 -21.90
C GLU A 23 -14.05 -20.88 -21.59
N PHE A 24 -13.43 -21.43 -22.65
CA PHE A 24 -12.24 -22.29 -22.57
C PHE A 24 -11.21 -21.81 -23.59
N VAL A 25 -10.20 -21.07 -23.15
CA VAL A 25 -9.13 -20.57 -24.02
C VAL A 25 -7.98 -21.57 -24.03
N LEU A 26 -7.56 -21.97 -25.23
CA LEU A 26 -6.48 -22.95 -25.46
C LEU A 26 -5.26 -22.24 -26.06
N HIS A 27 -4.24 -21.97 -25.24
CA HIS A 27 -3.04 -21.24 -25.64
C HIS A 27 -1.84 -22.22 -25.79
N PRO A 28 -1.38 -22.52 -27.02
CA PRO A 28 -0.27 -23.44 -27.23
C PRO A 28 1.08 -22.72 -27.13
N ARG A 29 1.98 -23.16 -26.25
CA ARG A 29 3.36 -22.64 -26.20
C ARG A 29 4.24 -23.40 -27.21
N PRO A 30 4.83 -22.73 -28.22
CA PRO A 30 5.73 -23.35 -29.19
C PRO A 30 7.06 -23.77 -28.55
N TYR A 31 7.70 -24.79 -29.11
CA TYR A 31 9.07 -25.16 -28.70
C TYR A 31 10.09 -24.07 -29.03
N GLY A 32 10.94 -23.72 -28.06
CA GLY A 32 12.13 -22.89 -28.26
C GLY A 32 11.92 -21.37 -28.18
N LEU A 33 10.82 -20.93 -27.57
CA LEU A 33 10.70 -19.56 -27.05
C LEU A 33 11.14 -19.54 -25.58
N ASN A 34 12.07 -18.65 -25.22
CA ASN A 34 12.50 -18.50 -23.82
C ASN A 34 11.40 -17.85 -22.97
N GLU A 35 11.43 -18.13 -21.67
CA GLU A 35 10.26 -18.15 -20.77
C GLU A 35 9.61 -16.80 -20.39
N ASN A 36 9.97 -15.69 -21.03
CA ASN A 36 9.48 -14.35 -20.64
C ASN A 36 8.36 -13.85 -21.57
N SER A 37 7.13 -13.88 -21.05
CA SER A 37 6.08 -12.88 -21.28
C SER A 37 5.95 -12.30 -22.70
N ASN A 38 5.44 -13.09 -23.64
CA ASN A 38 4.58 -12.53 -24.67
C ASN A 38 3.15 -12.58 -24.14
N THR A 39 2.65 -11.42 -23.70
CA THR A 39 1.25 -11.22 -23.36
C THR A 39 0.36 -11.54 -24.57
N GLN A 40 -0.89 -11.90 -24.30
CA GLN A 40 -1.83 -12.41 -25.30
C GLN A 40 -2.26 -11.34 -26.34
N SER A 41 -1.85 -10.07 -26.16
CA SER A 41 -2.38 -8.88 -26.83
C SER A 41 -1.84 -8.58 -28.23
N THR A 42 -0.57 -8.88 -28.58
CA THR A 42 -0.09 -8.69 -29.96
C THR A 42 0.91 -9.75 -30.42
N LEU A 43 0.52 -10.56 -31.41
CA LEU A 43 1.46 -11.42 -32.15
C LEU A 43 2.09 -10.65 -33.31
N ASP A 44 3.41 -10.49 -33.29
CA ASP A 44 4.17 -9.88 -34.37
C ASP A 44 4.22 -10.79 -35.64
N SER A 45 4.85 -10.32 -36.73
CA SER A 45 4.89 -11.09 -37.98
C SER A 45 5.83 -12.31 -37.98
N ALA A 46 6.77 -12.38 -37.03
CA ALA A 46 7.67 -13.51 -36.81
C ALA A 46 7.02 -14.54 -35.88
N GLU A 47 6.45 -14.10 -34.77
CA GLU A 47 5.67 -14.89 -33.81
C GLU A 47 4.48 -15.56 -34.49
N LYS A 48 3.72 -14.84 -35.33
CA LYS A 48 2.65 -15.44 -36.15
C LYS A 48 3.11 -16.69 -36.90
N LYS A 49 4.36 -16.74 -37.38
CA LYS A 49 4.91 -17.96 -38.04
C LYS A 49 5.22 -19.05 -37.02
N THR A 50 5.81 -18.71 -35.87
CA THR A 50 6.12 -19.64 -34.78
C THR A 50 4.86 -20.34 -34.24
N TYR A 51 3.76 -19.59 -34.05
CA TYR A 51 2.48 -20.12 -33.57
C TYR A 51 1.65 -20.83 -34.67
N THR A 52 1.93 -20.62 -35.97
CA THR A 52 1.14 -21.19 -37.09
C THR A 52 1.00 -22.72 -37.03
N GLN A 53 2.11 -23.45 -36.81
CA GLN A 53 2.06 -24.92 -36.76
C GLN A 53 1.35 -25.46 -35.49
N PRO A 54 1.68 -24.98 -34.27
CA PRO A 54 0.92 -25.24 -33.05
C PRO A 54 -0.59 -25.05 -33.20
N LEU A 55 -1.01 -23.86 -33.67
CA LEU A 55 -2.40 -23.46 -33.83
C LEU A 55 -3.14 -24.36 -34.82
N SER A 56 -2.50 -24.74 -35.94
CA SER A 56 -3.06 -25.68 -36.92
C SER A 56 -3.33 -27.07 -36.30
N LYS A 57 -2.41 -27.60 -35.47
CA LYS A 57 -2.60 -28.88 -34.76
C LYS A 57 -3.72 -28.79 -33.70
N LEU A 58 -3.87 -27.66 -33.01
CA LEU A 58 -5.00 -27.43 -32.10
C LEU A 58 -6.33 -27.36 -32.87
N LYS A 59 -6.42 -26.53 -33.91
CA LYS A 59 -7.62 -26.36 -34.76
C LYS A 59 -8.11 -27.68 -35.34
N GLN A 60 -7.21 -28.52 -35.85
CA GLN A 60 -7.55 -29.86 -36.33
C GLN A 60 -8.03 -30.79 -35.19
N SER A 61 -7.46 -30.65 -33.99
CA SER A 61 -7.87 -31.43 -32.82
C SER A 61 -9.25 -31.02 -32.31
N VAL A 62 -9.56 -29.72 -32.27
CA VAL A 62 -10.87 -29.17 -31.91
C VAL A 62 -11.94 -29.67 -32.89
N LYS A 63 -11.76 -29.44 -34.20
CA LYS A 63 -12.68 -29.90 -35.26
C LYS A 63 -12.98 -31.41 -35.24
N ARG A 64 -12.08 -32.23 -34.70
CA ARG A 64 -12.23 -33.70 -34.63
C ARG A 64 -12.93 -34.18 -33.35
N ARG A 65 -12.91 -33.40 -32.27
CA ARG A 65 -13.23 -33.86 -30.90
C ARG A 65 -14.44 -33.20 -30.27
N TYR A 66 -14.76 -31.96 -30.62
CA TYR A 66 -15.89 -31.24 -30.04
C TYR A 66 -17.19 -31.51 -30.82
N PRO A 67 -18.34 -31.59 -30.13
CA PRO A 67 -19.63 -31.73 -30.79
C PRO A 67 -19.96 -30.46 -31.58
N ALA A 68 -20.85 -30.59 -32.56
CA ALA A 68 -21.21 -29.50 -33.46
C ALA A 68 -21.66 -28.22 -32.71
N ALA A 69 -22.37 -28.37 -31.58
CA ALA A 69 -22.96 -27.29 -30.78
C ALA A 69 -21.96 -26.43 -29.95
N VAL A 70 -20.70 -26.34 -30.36
CA VAL A 70 -19.67 -25.50 -29.71
C VAL A 70 -19.02 -24.62 -30.77
N THR A 71 -19.21 -23.30 -30.66
CA THR A 71 -18.44 -22.32 -31.43
C THR A 71 -16.97 -22.37 -31.02
N ALA A 72 -16.06 -22.30 -31.98
CA ALA A 72 -14.63 -22.25 -31.71
C ALA A 72 -13.99 -21.17 -32.56
N GLU A 73 -13.09 -20.40 -31.98
CA GLU A 73 -12.53 -19.20 -32.58
C GLU A 73 -11.01 -19.16 -32.39
N VAL A 74 -10.35 -18.34 -33.20
CA VAL A 74 -8.94 -18.00 -33.08
C VAL A 74 -8.89 -16.48 -32.93
N GLY A 75 -8.19 -16.00 -31.91
CA GLY A 75 -8.17 -14.59 -31.56
C GLY A 75 -7.14 -14.28 -30.48
N HIS A 76 -7.24 -13.08 -29.94
CA HIS A 76 -6.45 -12.59 -28.81
C HIS A 76 -7.32 -12.57 -27.56
N LEU A 77 -6.80 -13.07 -26.44
CA LEU A 77 -7.43 -12.89 -25.13
C LEU A 77 -6.83 -11.62 -24.51
N ASP A 78 -7.71 -10.79 -23.95
CA ASP A 78 -7.39 -9.64 -23.15
C ASP A 78 -7.84 -9.91 -21.70
N LEU A 79 -6.95 -9.58 -20.77
CA LEU A 79 -7.13 -9.77 -19.34
C LEU A 79 -7.15 -8.44 -18.57
N GLU A 80 -6.99 -7.30 -19.23
CA GLU A 80 -7.11 -5.97 -18.60
C GLU A 80 -8.48 -5.71 -17.94
N PRO A 81 -9.63 -6.18 -18.48
CA PRO A 81 -10.94 -6.01 -17.85
C PRO A 81 -11.06 -6.67 -16.46
N VAL A 82 -10.20 -7.65 -16.15
CA VAL A 82 -10.20 -8.40 -14.89
C VAL A 82 -9.80 -7.53 -13.68
N GLY A 83 -9.12 -6.40 -13.94
CA GLY A 83 -8.71 -5.43 -12.93
C GLY A 83 -7.20 -5.35 -12.72
N LEU A 84 -6.74 -4.24 -12.15
CA LEU A 84 -5.33 -3.96 -11.85
C LEU A 84 -4.86 -4.57 -10.52
N SER A 85 -5.78 -4.79 -9.60
CA SER A 85 -5.47 -5.15 -8.21
C SER A 85 -5.43 -6.67 -8.03
N ASP A 86 -4.39 -7.16 -7.37
CA ASP A 86 -4.16 -8.59 -7.19
C ASP A 86 -5.10 -9.25 -6.18
N VAL A 87 -5.64 -10.40 -6.57
CA VAL A 87 -6.52 -11.23 -5.72
C VAL A 87 -5.78 -12.44 -5.16
N THR A 88 -6.18 -12.89 -3.96
CA THR A 88 -5.62 -14.07 -3.31
C THR A 88 -5.83 -15.31 -4.19
N THR A 89 -4.75 -15.82 -4.78
CA THR A 89 -4.80 -16.88 -5.79
C THR A 89 -4.40 -18.24 -5.21
N THR A 90 -5.24 -19.24 -5.45
CA THR A 90 -4.98 -20.63 -5.03
C THR A 90 -4.11 -21.32 -6.08
N ARG A 91 -3.00 -21.94 -5.69
CA ARG A 91 -2.25 -22.93 -6.50
C ARG A 91 -2.34 -24.30 -5.87
N LEU A 92 -2.51 -25.34 -6.68
CA LEU A 92 -2.49 -26.73 -6.26
C LEU A 92 -1.06 -27.28 -6.15
N TYR A 93 -0.78 -28.06 -5.09
CA TYR A 93 0.51 -28.71 -4.83
C TYR A 93 0.35 -30.22 -4.63
N SER A 94 1.31 -30.98 -5.15
CA SER A 94 1.52 -32.39 -4.82
C SER A 94 2.40 -32.54 -3.58
N HIS A 95 2.20 -33.59 -2.78
CA HIS A 95 3.07 -33.94 -1.64
C HIS A 95 4.26 -34.87 -2.00
N GLU A 96 4.31 -35.36 -3.24
CA GLU A 96 5.33 -36.29 -3.72
C GLU A 96 5.69 -35.96 -5.18
N ASP A 97 6.94 -36.25 -5.55
CA ASP A 97 7.45 -36.18 -6.92
C ASP A 97 7.08 -37.48 -7.67
N GLY A 98 5.94 -37.52 -8.38
CA GLY A 98 5.59 -38.68 -9.22
C GLY A 98 4.11 -38.91 -9.52
N ASN A 99 3.83 -39.99 -10.25
CA ASN A 99 2.47 -40.40 -10.63
C ASN A 99 1.69 -40.99 -9.46
N ARG A 100 0.41 -40.62 -9.34
CA ARG A 100 -0.44 -40.88 -8.16
C ARG A 100 -1.79 -41.49 -8.52
N GLU A 101 -2.53 -41.96 -7.52
CA GLU A 101 -3.98 -42.19 -7.68
C GLU A 101 -4.70 -40.84 -7.81
N THR A 102 -5.08 -40.45 -9.02
CA THR A 102 -5.94 -39.28 -9.23
C THR A 102 -7.38 -39.53 -8.76
N PRO A 103 -8.18 -38.48 -8.47
CA PRO A 103 -9.56 -38.58 -7.98
C PRO A 103 -10.58 -39.32 -8.88
N GLY A 104 -10.17 -39.82 -10.05
CA GLY A 104 -11.01 -40.40 -11.10
C GLY A 104 -11.74 -41.71 -10.77
N ASN A 105 -11.45 -42.35 -9.62
CA ASN A 105 -12.24 -43.47 -9.09
C ASN A 105 -13.37 -43.03 -8.14
N SER A 106 -13.43 -41.75 -7.77
CA SER A 106 -14.55 -41.19 -7.00
C SER A 106 -15.75 -40.90 -7.93
N LYS A 107 -16.97 -40.91 -7.38
CA LYS A 107 -18.19 -40.60 -8.15
C LYS A 107 -18.31 -39.10 -8.47
N THR A 108 -17.49 -38.26 -7.85
CA THR A 108 -17.53 -36.80 -7.92
C THR A 108 -16.50 -36.31 -8.93
N LYS A 109 -16.92 -35.47 -9.89
CA LYS A 109 -16.01 -34.82 -10.84
C LYS A 109 -15.48 -33.52 -10.21
N PRO A 110 -14.18 -33.38 -9.88
CA PRO A 110 -13.69 -32.25 -9.09
C PRO A 110 -14.02 -30.88 -9.70
N LEU A 111 -13.72 -30.68 -10.99
CA LEU A 111 -14.07 -29.46 -11.71
C LEU A 111 -15.55 -29.12 -11.70
N LYS A 112 -16.44 -30.11 -11.83
CA LYS A 112 -17.88 -29.82 -11.78
C LYS A 112 -18.29 -29.38 -10.38
N ALA A 113 -17.81 -30.04 -9.33
CA ALA A 113 -18.09 -29.62 -7.96
C ALA A 113 -17.56 -28.21 -7.66
N LEU A 114 -16.41 -27.84 -8.22
CA LEU A 114 -15.82 -26.50 -8.09
C LEU A 114 -16.67 -25.44 -8.81
N PHE A 115 -17.00 -25.66 -10.08
CA PHE A 115 -17.76 -24.68 -10.87
C PHE A 115 -19.24 -24.61 -10.48
N ASP A 116 -19.85 -25.70 -9.99
CA ASP A 116 -21.16 -25.64 -9.34
C ASP A 116 -21.12 -24.76 -8.09
N ALA A 117 -20.08 -24.85 -7.25
CA ALA A 117 -19.95 -24.01 -6.05
C ALA A 117 -19.74 -22.53 -6.41
N PHE A 118 -18.90 -22.21 -7.40
CA PHE A 118 -18.76 -20.84 -7.90
C PHE A 118 -20.07 -20.30 -8.49
N ARG A 119 -20.87 -21.16 -9.15
CA ARG A 119 -22.20 -20.81 -9.67
C ARG A 119 -23.23 -20.57 -8.57
N GLU A 120 -23.22 -21.37 -7.52
CA GLU A 120 -24.11 -21.22 -6.35
C GLU A 120 -23.79 -19.96 -5.53
N ASN A 121 -22.52 -19.55 -5.48
CA ASN A 121 -22.06 -18.32 -4.83
C ASN A 121 -22.06 -17.08 -5.74
N HIS A 122 -22.29 -17.25 -7.04
CA HIS A 122 -22.13 -16.23 -8.08
C HIS A 122 -20.72 -15.59 -8.09
N ASP A 123 -19.66 -16.40 -7.95
CA ASP A 123 -18.27 -15.95 -7.89
C ASP A 123 -17.64 -15.87 -9.31
N PRO A 124 -17.14 -14.72 -9.78
CA PRO A 124 -16.28 -14.64 -10.95
C PRO A 124 -14.88 -15.18 -10.64
N PHE A 125 -14.29 -15.90 -11.60
CA PHE A 125 -13.03 -16.61 -11.41
C PHE A 125 -12.25 -16.80 -12.72
N ILE A 126 -10.95 -17.05 -12.60
CA ILE A 126 -10.11 -17.59 -13.67
C ILE A 126 -9.40 -18.83 -13.14
N TYR A 127 -9.65 -19.96 -13.76
CA TYR A 127 -8.99 -21.24 -13.48
C TYR A 127 -7.99 -21.55 -14.61
N GLN A 128 -6.72 -21.79 -14.24
CA GLN A 128 -5.62 -22.01 -15.17
C GLN A 128 -5.04 -23.41 -14.98
N VAL A 129 -4.82 -24.13 -16.08
CA VAL A 129 -4.02 -25.37 -16.12
C VAL A 129 -3.01 -25.28 -17.23
N ILE A 130 -1.73 -25.49 -16.90
CA ILE A 130 -0.64 -25.55 -17.89
C ILE A 130 -0.10 -26.98 -17.88
N VAL A 131 -0.17 -27.65 -19.03
CA VAL A 131 0.23 -29.05 -19.22
C VAL A 131 1.44 -29.11 -20.15
N SER A 132 2.54 -29.72 -19.71
CA SER A 132 3.74 -29.98 -20.50
C SER A 132 3.98 -31.49 -20.63
N GLY A 133 4.80 -31.92 -21.60
CA GLY A 133 5.23 -33.32 -21.72
C GLY A 133 4.85 -34.03 -23.03
N LYS A 134 5.26 -35.30 -23.13
CA LYS A 134 5.22 -36.13 -24.35
C LYS A 134 4.89 -37.58 -24.02
N ASP A 135 4.36 -38.29 -25.02
CA ASP A 135 4.25 -39.75 -25.04
C ASP A 135 3.55 -40.39 -23.83
N GLY A 136 2.44 -39.77 -23.40
CA GLY A 136 1.55 -40.32 -22.36
C GLY A 136 1.96 -39.98 -20.93
N GLN A 137 3.12 -39.34 -20.74
CA GLN A 137 3.54 -38.71 -19.50
C GLN A 137 3.47 -37.19 -19.64
N TYR A 138 2.82 -36.55 -18.70
CA TYR A 138 2.63 -35.11 -18.65
C TYR A 138 3.03 -34.58 -17.28
N ASN A 139 3.38 -33.31 -17.21
CA ASN A 139 3.37 -32.56 -15.96
C ASN A 139 2.27 -31.51 -16.03
N ALA A 140 1.69 -31.14 -14.90
CA ALA A 140 0.71 -30.07 -14.80
C ALA A 140 1.02 -29.09 -13.66
N SER A 141 0.64 -27.83 -13.87
CA SER A 141 0.48 -26.79 -12.84
C SER A 141 -0.98 -26.30 -12.90
N VAL A 142 -1.62 -26.09 -11.74
CA VAL A 142 -3.06 -25.78 -11.62
C VAL A 142 -3.27 -24.63 -10.65
N ARG A 143 -4.07 -23.64 -11.05
CA ARG A 143 -4.39 -22.43 -10.26
C ARG A 143 -5.84 -21.99 -10.39
N CYS A 144 -6.31 -21.21 -9.43
CA CYS A 144 -7.60 -20.51 -9.50
C CYS A 144 -7.54 -19.17 -8.76
N ALA A 145 -7.85 -18.10 -9.47
CA ALA A 145 -8.15 -16.78 -8.92
C ALA A 145 -9.68 -16.60 -8.85
N THR A 146 -10.16 -15.86 -7.85
CA THR A 146 -11.58 -15.53 -7.64
C THR A 146 -11.68 -14.06 -7.28
N TYR A 147 -12.62 -13.34 -7.89
CA TYR A 147 -12.53 -11.87 -7.98
C TYR A 147 -13.48 -11.09 -7.08
N ARG A 148 -14.33 -11.75 -6.27
CA ARG A 148 -15.11 -11.04 -5.25
C ARG A 148 -14.21 -10.52 -4.12
N PRO A 149 -14.40 -9.29 -3.61
CA PRO A 149 -13.70 -8.75 -2.45
C PRO A 149 -13.59 -9.70 -1.26
N LYS A 150 -14.68 -10.42 -0.93
CA LYS A 150 -14.74 -11.43 0.15
C LYS A 150 -13.69 -12.56 0.04
N ASP A 151 -13.17 -12.81 -1.15
CA ASP A 151 -12.21 -13.87 -1.46
C ASP A 151 -10.78 -13.34 -1.67
N THR A 152 -10.56 -12.04 -1.50
CA THR A 152 -9.24 -11.40 -1.36
C THR A 152 -8.92 -11.25 0.13
N TYR A 153 -7.64 -11.44 0.48
CA TYR A 153 -7.18 -11.50 1.86
C TYR A 153 -5.95 -10.58 2.01
N THR A 154 -6.06 -9.53 2.83
CA THR A 154 -4.99 -8.55 3.08
C THR A 154 -4.78 -8.33 4.59
N GLY A 155 -3.53 -8.06 5.01
CA GLY A 155 -3.21 -7.72 6.40
C GLY A 155 -3.29 -8.88 7.39
N ASP A 156 -3.26 -8.57 8.69
CA ASP A 156 -3.21 -9.56 9.78
C ASP A 156 -4.57 -10.24 10.01
N ARG A 157 -5.67 -9.46 9.95
CA ARG A 157 -7.04 -9.95 10.11
C ARG A 157 -7.33 -11.10 9.17
N ASP A 158 -7.06 -10.90 7.88
CA ASP A 158 -7.37 -11.88 6.86
C ASP A 158 -6.34 -13.00 6.78
N PHE A 159 -5.08 -12.75 7.13
CA PHE A 159 -4.12 -13.84 7.35
C PHE A 159 -4.62 -14.82 8.44
N ALA A 160 -5.07 -14.29 9.60
CA ALA A 160 -5.66 -15.12 10.64
C ALA A 160 -6.95 -15.81 10.18
N ARG A 161 -7.85 -15.10 9.48
CA ARG A 161 -9.07 -15.67 8.87
C ARG A 161 -8.75 -16.85 7.95
N LEU A 162 -7.75 -16.69 7.08
CA LEU A 162 -7.34 -17.67 6.09
C LEU A 162 -6.69 -18.90 6.70
N VAL A 163 -5.85 -18.73 7.72
CA VAL A 163 -5.20 -19.85 8.45
C VAL A 163 -6.22 -20.63 9.30
N GLU A 164 -7.13 -19.94 9.99
CA GLU A 164 -8.09 -20.57 10.92
C GLU A 164 -9.32 -21.18 10.23
N GLN A 165 -9.78 -20.59 9.12
CA GLN A 165 -11.04 -21.00 8.45
C GLN A 165 -10.82 -21.58 7.04
N GLY A 166 -9.66 -21.32 6.42
CA GLY A 166 -9.36 -21.70 5.04
C GLY A 166 -10.13 -20.89 4.00
N LYS A 167 -9.62 -20.81 2.77
CA LYS A 167 -10.30 -20.11 1.68
C LYS A 167 -11.57 -20.88 1.25
N PRO A 168 -12.75 -20.24 1.10
CA PRO A 168 -13.96 -20.88 0.57
C PRO A 168 -13.74 -21.56 -0.80
N SER A 169 -12.99 -20.88 -1.66
CA SER A 169 -12.65 -21.23 -3.03
C SER A 169 -11.33 -22.02 -3.18
N ASP A 170 -10.83 -22.65 -2.11
CA ASP A 170 -9.62 -23.47 -2.19
C ASP A 170 -9.82 -24.75 -3.03
N LEU A 171 -9.02 -24.90 -4.08
CA LEU A 171 -8.87 -26.09 -4.92
C LEU A 171 -8.63 -27.39 -4.10
N SER A 172 -7.93 -27.31 -2.97
CA SER A 172 -7.69 -28.47 -2.09
C SER A 172 -9.00 -29.14 -1.68
N ARG A 173 -10.10 -28.39 -1.52
CA ARG A 173 -11.42 -28.91 -1.12
C ARG A 173 -11.98 -29.96 -2.08
N VAL A 174 -11.68 -29.86 -3.38
CA VAL A 174 -12.13 -30.83 -4.41
C VAL A 174 -11.03 -31.77 -4.89
N PHE A 175 -9.75 -31.41 -4.72
CA PHE A 175 -8.59 -32.20 -5.18
C PHE A 175 -7.87 -33.00 -4.08
N ALA A 176 -8.10 -32.75 -2.79
CA ALA A 176 -7.48 -33.48 -1.67
C ALA A 176 -7.57 -35.02 -1.75
N PRO A 177 -8.67 -35.63 -2.27
CA PRO A 177 -8.70 -37.09 -2.47
C PRO A 177 -7.61 -37.64 -3.42
N GLY A 178 -6.96 -36.79 -4.22
CA GLY A 178 -5.79 -37.13 -5.05
C GLY A 178 -4.44 -36.87 -4.37
N ASN A 179 -4.42 -36.70 -3.03
CA ASN A 179 -3.25 -36.34 -2.23
C ASN A 179 -2.68 -34.93 -2.54
N PHE A 180 -3.53 -34.02 -3.01
CA PHE A 180 -3.17 -32.62 -3.29
C PHE A 180 -3.51 -31.69 -2.12
N THR A 181 -2.73 -30.61 -1.98
CA THR A 181 -3.03 -29.48 -1.10
C THR A 181 -2.90 -28.15 -1.85
N SER A 182 -2.97 -27.02 -1.15
CA SER A 182 -2.80 -25.67 -1.71
C SER A 182 -1.74 -24.85 -0.95
N ASN A 183 -1.48 -23.63 -1.40
CA ASN A 183 -0.72 -22.63 -0.63
C ASN A 183 -1.48 -22.10 0.60
N HIS A 184 -2.71 -22.54 0.85
CA HIS A 184 -3.48 -22.21 2.05
C HIS A 184 -3.45 -23.36 3.10
N ASP A 185 -2.55 -24.34 2.94
CA ASP A 185 -2.39 -25.45 3.89
C ASP A 185 -1.94 -24.94 5.28
N PRO A 186 -2.68 -25.24 6.36
CA PRO A 186 -2.32 -24.79 7.71
C PRO A 186 -0.93 -25.24 8.19
N ARG A 187 -0.32 -26.26 7.59
CA ARG A 187 1.08 -26.67 7.89
C ARG A 187 2.12 -25.62 7.50
N LEU A 188 1.79 -24.70 6.60
CA LEU A 188 2.63 -23.55 6.29
C LEU A 188 2.65 -22.53 7.44
N ALA A 189 1.58 -22.41 8.22
CA ALA A 189 1.56 -21.59 9.44
C ALA A 189 2.04 -22.34 10.70
N ALA A 190 1.85 -23.66 10.75
CA ALA A 190 2.09 -24.48 11.93
C ALA A 190 3.53 -24.38 12.49
N GLY A 191 3.65 -23.99 13.76
CA GLY A 191 4.93 -23.80 14.44
C GLY A 191 5.74 -22.58 13.98
N LEU A 192 5.17 -21.72 13.12
CA LEU A 192 5.72 -20.43 12.69
C LEU A 192 4.85 -19.24 13.11
N TRP A 193 3.53 -19.46 13.20
CA TRP A 193 2.55 -18.47 13.63
C TRP A 193 1.64 -19.04 14.74
N LYS A 194 1.13 -18.13 15.58
CA LYS A 194 0.01 -18.32 16.50
C LYS A 194 -1.12 -17.42 16.04
N THR A 195 -2.14 -18.03 15.46
CA THR A 195 -3.31 -17.35 14.93
C THR A 195 -4.53 -17.59 15.81
N SER A 196 -5.49 -16.68 15.73
CA SER A 196 -6.88 -16.94 16.14
C SER A 196 -7.77 -15.94 15.42
N TYR A 197 -8.97 -16.35 15.02
CA TYR A 197 -9.94 -15.47 14.37
C TYR A 197 -11.36 -15.80 14.85
N THR A 198 -12.16 -14.78 15.12
CA THR A 198 -13.55 -14.90 15.56
C THR A 198 -14.38 -13.81 14.91
N LYS A 199 -15.20 -14.21 13.93
CA LYS A 199 -16.14 -13.31 13.27
C LYS A 199 -17.18 -12.80 14.27
N ARG A 200 -17.46 -11.49 14.22
CA ARG A 200 -18.55 -10.87 15.00
C ARG A 200 -19.74 -10.52 14.09
N VAL A 201 -20.90 -10.33 14.71
CA VAL A 201 -22.16 -10.02 14.01
C VAL A 201 -22.44 -8.51 14.00
N ASN A 202 -21.91 -7.78 14.97
CA ASN A 202 -21.92 -6.32 15.04
C ASN A 202 -20.58 -5.85 15.62
N GLY A 203 -19.80 -5.09 14.86
CA GLY A 203 -18.52 -4.52 15.29
C GLY A 203 -17.32 -5.44 15.08
N PRO A 204 -16.09 -4.89 15.18
CA PRO A 204 -14.91 -5.45 14.54
C PRO A 204 -14.56 -6.86 15.00
N ASP A 205 -14.14 -7.67 14.03
CA ASP A 205 -13.66 -9.04 14.22
C ASP A 205 -12.54 -9.11 15.25
N LYS A 206 -12.53 -10.18 16.05
CA LYS A 206 -11.39 -10.46 16.93
C LYS A 206 -10.41 -11.37 16.21
N TYR A 207 -9.19 -10.89 16.02
CA TYR A 207 -8.09 -11.67 15.48
C TYR A 207 -6.82 -11.55 16.34
N ARG A 208 -5.87 -12.43 16.08
CA ARG A 208 -4.52 -12.42 16.64
C ARG A 208 -3.57 -13.03 15.63
N VAL A 209 -2.42 -12.39 15.42
CA VAL A 209 -1.30 -12.91 14.65
C VAL A 209 -0.04 -12.65 15.48
N GLU A 210 0.68 -13.70 15.84
CA GLU A 210 1.96 -13.60 16.55
C GLU A 210 2.94 -14.64 16.00
N TYR A 211 4.23 -14.32 15.96
CA TYR A 211 5.26 -15.32 15.66
C TYR A 211 5.25 -16.46 16.66
N ASN A 212 5.50 -17.67 16.16
CA ASN A 212 5.73 -18.85 16.96
C ASN A 212 7.19 -19.30 16.83
N ASP A 213 7.97 -19.10 17.89
CA ASP A 213 9.38 -19.49 17.92
C ASP A 213 9.57 -21.03 18.13
N GLU A 214 8.51 -21.86 18.01
CA GLU A 214 8.52 -23.32 18.22
C GLU A 214 9.54 -24.09 17.37
N ARG A 215 9.87 -23.62 16.15
CA ARG A 215 10.90 -24.22 15.30
C ARG A 215 12.35 -23.82 15.66
N THR A 216 12.53 -22.92 16.63
CA THR A 216 13.87 -22.48 17.10
C THR A 216 14.61 -23.64 17.75
N ASN A 217 15.86 -23.85 17.36
CA ASN A 217 16.71 -24.92 17.88
C ASN A 217 18.19 -24.51 17.83
N GLN A 218 19.11 -25.40 18.24
CA GLN A 218 20.55 -25.09 18.31
C GLN A 218 21.21 -24.76 16.95
N TYR A 219 20.55 -25.07 15.83
CA TYR A 219 21.00 -24.79 14.46
C TYR A 219 20.10 -23.79 13.72
N THR A 220 19.02 -23.29 14.34
CA THR A 220 18.07 -22.35 13.71
C THR A 220 17.66 -21.30 14.73
N SER A 221 18.13 -20.07 14.52
CA SER A 221 17.84 -18.93 15.38
C SER A 221 16.40 -18.44 15.21
N ARG A 222 15.88 -17.73 16.22
CA ARG A 222 14.57 -17.04 16.13
C ARG A 222 14.46 -16.15 14.89
N ARG A 223 15.56 -15.50 14.49
CA ARG A 223 15.59 -14.63 13.29
C ARG A 223 15.29 -15.42 12.02
N GLU A 224 15.92 -16.58 11.84
CA GLU A 224 15.69 -17.45 10.69
C GLU A 224 14.27 -18.04 10.69
N VAL A 225 13.74 -18.40 11.87
CA VAL A 225 12.34 -18.84 12.03
C VAL A 225 11.36 -17.75 11.60
N ARG A 226 11.59 -16.48 11.98
CA ARG A 226 10.69 -15.37 11.63
C ARG A 226 10.76 -15.00 10.14
N VAL A 227 11.96 -14.96 9.54
CA VAL A 227 12.12 -14.79 8.08
C VAL A 227 11.38 -15.89 7.29
N LEU A 228 11.39 -17.14 7.78
CA LEU A 228 10.59 -18.22 7.19
C LEU A 228 9.09 -18.04 7.43
N ALA A 229 8.68 -17.52 8.60
CA ALA A 229 7.29 -17.22 8.92
C ALA A 229 6.71 -16.14 7.99
N ASP A 230 7.45 -15.05 7.75
CA ASP A 230 7.07 -13.95 6.86
C ASP A 230 6.93 -14.43 5.41
N ARG A 231 7.93 -15.16 4.92
CA ARG A 231 7.89 -15.78 3.59
C ARG A 231 6.72 -16.76 3.42
N ASN A 232 6.36 -17.48 4.47
CA ASN A 232 5.17 -18.34 4.44
C ASN A 232 3.86 -17.54 4.48
N ARG A 233 3.82 -16.41 5.20
CA ARG A 233 2.67 -15.50 5.22
C ARG A 233 2.41 -14.93 3.82
N GLU A 234 3.45 -14.46 3.13
CA GLU A 234 3.38 -14.03 1.72
C GLU A 234 2.80 -15.13 0.82
N ILE A 235 3.20 -16.39 1.02
CA ILE A 235 2.69 -17.55 0.26
C ILE A 235 1.24 -17.91 0.62
N ILE A 236 0.82 -17.69 1.86
CA ILE A 236 -0.56 -17.95 2.26
C ILE A 236 -1.51 -16.88 1.68
N LEU A 237 -1.11 -15.60 1.65
CA LEU A 237 -1.91 -14.50 1.08
C LEU A 237 -1.84 -14.41 -0.46
N ARG A 238 -0.65 -14.68 -1.02
CA ARG A 238 -0.30 -14.94 -2.42
C ARG A 238 -0.92 -14.08 -3.53
N LYS A 239 -1.00 -12.77 -3.30
CA LYS A 239 -1.23 -11.78 -4.37
C LYS A 239 -0.27 -11.98 -5.56
N GLY A 240 1.02 -12.25 -5.33
CA GLY A 240 1.99 -12.50 -6.41
C GLY A 240 1.71 -13.73 -7.31
N GLU A 241 0.95 -14.74 -6.86
CA GLU A 241 0.57 -15.87 -7.73
C GLU A 241 -0.54 -15.48 -8.72
N HIS A 242 -1.29 -14.40 -8.47
CA HIS A 242 -2.21 -13.79 -9.43
C HIS A 242 -1.43 -13.28 -10.65
N ARG A 243 -0.41 -12.43 -10.46
CA ARG A 243 0.45 -11.95 -11.57
C ARG A 243 1.07 -13.09 -12.38
N ARG A 244 1.47 -14.18 -11.73
CA ARG A 244 1.96 -15.39 -12.41
C ARG A 244 0.88 -16.15 -13.18
N LEU A 245 -0.37 -16.10 -12.73
CA LEU A 245 -1.51 -16.60 -13.49
C LEU A 245 -1.72 -15.72 -14.73
N MET A 246 -1.78 -14.40 -14.56
CA MET A 246 -2.04 -13.43 -15.65
C MET A 246 -0.94 -13.43 -16.73
N SER A 247 0.33 -13.59 -16.34
CA SER A 247 1.47 -13.73 -17.27
C SER A 247 1.70 -15.16 -17.79
N GLY A 248 1.02 -16.15 -17.21
CA GLY A 248 1.27 -17.55 -17.48
C GLY A 248 2.64 -18.08 -16.99
N ASP A 249 3.40 -17.31 -16.21
CA ASP A 249 4.63 -17.79 -15.54
C ASP A 249 4.29 -18.98 -14.63
N THR A 250 5.03 -20.07 -14.74
CA THR A 250 4.81 -21.29 -13.93
C THR A 250 5.79 -21.46 -12.77
N SER A 251 6.65 -20.47 -12.53
CA SER A 251 7.63 -20.47 -11.45
C SER A 251 6.99 -20.79 -10.09
N ALA A 252 7.75 -21.46 -9.23
CA ALA A 252 7.32 -21.90 -7.92
C ALA A 252 8.47 -21.80 -6.93
N GLU A 253 8.13 -21.46 -5.70
CA GLU A 253 9.07 -21.15 -4.63
C GLU A 253 9.82 -22.43 -4.23
N HIS A 254 11.11 -22.50 -4.56
CA HIS A 254 11.91 -23.73 -4.45
C HIS A 254 11.89 -24.35 -3.04
N PHE A 255 11.87 -23.51 -2.01
CA PHE A 255 11.84 -23.97 -0.61
C PHE A 255 10.54 -24.68 -0.22
N LEU A 256 9.42 -24.46 -0.93
CA LEU A 256 8.20 -25.25 -0.70
C LEU A 256 8.43 -26.74 -1.02
N LYS A 257 9.26 -27.03 -2.04
CA LYS A 257 9.70 -28.39 -2.34
C LYS A 257 10.69 -28.89 -1.28
N GLU A 258 11.68 -28.09 -0.89
CA GLU A 258 12.75 -28.51 0.03
C GLU A 258 12.27 -28.72 1.48
N ASP A 259 11.51 -27.76 2.03
CA ASP A 259 11.14 -27.74 3.43
C ASP A 259 9.78 -28.42 3.71
N TYR A 260 8.87 -28.42 2.73
CA TYR A 260 7.48 -28.89 2.89
C TYR A 260 7.11 -30.06 1.99
N ASN A 261 7.99 -30.50 1.08
CA ASN A 261 7.70 -31.50 0.04
C ASN A 261 6.48 -31.12 -0.81
N LEU A 262 6.31 -29.83 -1.12
CA LEU A 262 5.22 -29.29 -1.92
C LEU A 262 5.67 -28.96 -3.34
N TYR A 263 5.15 -29.72 -4.31
CA TYR A 263 5.54 -29.64 -5.71
C TYR A 263 4.46 -28.89 -6.51
N GLY A 264 4.78 -27.66 -6.96
CA GLY A 264 3.89 -26.81 -7.77
C GLY A 264 3.81 -27.18 -9.25
N TRP A 265 4.57 -28.20 -9.65
CA TRP A 265 4.46 -28.97 -10.89
C TRP A 265 4.41 -30.45 -10.51
N PHE A 266 3.50 -31.23 -11.09
CA PHE A 266 3.32 -32.64 -10.73
C PHE A 266 3.03 -33.53 -11.94
N SER A 267 3.53 -34.77 -11.91
CA SER A 267 3.41 -35.71 -13.02
C SER A 267 2.06 -36.44 -13.07
N LEU A 268 1.55 -36.63 -14.28
CA LEU A 268 0.28 -37.26 -14.62
C LEU A 268 0.41 -38.16 -15.86
N PHE A 269 -0.22 -39.33 -15.85
CA PHE A 269 -0.47 -40.09 -17.08
C PHE A 269 -1.65 -39.51 -17.89
N GLU A 270 -1.78 -39.84 -19.19
CA GLU A 270 -2.88 -39.32 -20.03
C GLU A 270 -4.29 -39.53 -19.43
N ALA A 271 -4.53 -40.70 -18.82
CA ALA A 271 -5.80 -41.02 -18.17
C ALA A 271 -6.12 -40.15 -16.93
N GLN A 272 -5.12 -39.44 -16.41
CA GLN A 272 -5.15 -38.69 -15.15
C GLN A 272 -5.32 -37.18 -15.37
N LEU A 273 -5.25 -36.71 -16.61
CA LEU A 273 -5.55 -35.33 -16.97
C LEU A 273 -7.04 -34.98 -16.77
N GLY A 274 -7.94 -35.95 -16.97
CA GLY A 274 -9.40 -35.75 -16.98
C GLY A 274 -9.96 -34.91 -15.82
N PRO A 275 -9.64 -35.21 -14.55
CA PRO A 275 -10.08 -34.42 -13.39
C PRO A 275 -9.69 -32.93 -13.40
N PHE A 276 -8.68 -32.52 -14.16
CA PHE A 276 -8.15 -31.14 -14.19
C PHE A 276 -8.54 -30.34 -15.44
N VAL A 277 -8.92 -31.00 -16.54
CA VAL A 277 -9.22 -30.36 -17.84
C VAL A 277 -10.54 -30.85 -18.47
N GLN A 278 -11.43 -31.46 -17.69
CA GLN A 278 -12.75 -31.88 -18.15
C GLN A 278 -13.61 -30.67 -18.52
N THR A 279 -14.21 -30.71 -19.71
CA THR A 279 -15.27 -29.78 -20.09
C THR A 279 -16.47 -29.92 -19.16
N VAL A 280 -16.89 -28.78 -18.62
CA VAL A 280 -18.09 -28.61 -17.81
C VAL A 280 -19.01 -27.67 -18.60
N THR A 281 -20.30 -27.99 -18.70
CA THR A 281 -21.28 -27.24 -19.50
C THR A 281 -22.26 -26.51 -18.59
N ASP A 282 -21.72 -25.82 -17.60
CA ASP A 282 -22.52 -25.02 -16.67
C ASP A 282 -22.86 -23.67 -17.30
N ARG A 283 -24.04 -23.15 -16.96
CA ARG A 283 -24.56 -21.87 -17.41
C ARG A 283 -24.99 -21.06 -16.20
N TRP A 284 -24.79 -19.75 -16.28
CA TRP A 284 -25.15 -18.77 -15.27
C TRP A 284 -26.50 -18.14 -15.65
N GLU A 285 -27.32 -17.77 -14.68
CA GLU A 285 -28.57 -17.05 -14.94
C GLU A 285 -28.29 -15.54 -15.16
N THR A 286 -27.36 -15.00 -14.38
CA THR A 286 -26.74 -13.69 -14.53
C THR A 286 -25.23 -13.89 -14.71
N ASN A 287 -24.52 -12.92 -15.31
CA ASN A 287 -23.07 -12.99 -15.45
C ASN A 287 -22.39 -12.62 -14.10
N PRO A 288 -21.58 -13.49 -13.47
CA PRO A 288 -21.00 -13.22 -12.15
C PRO A 288 -20.04 -12.02 -12.10
N TRP A 289 -19.56 -11.53 -13.24
CA TRP A 289 -18.75 -10.31 -13.31
C TRP A 289 -19.57 -9.01 -13.12
N LEU A 290 -20.90 -9.05 -13.26
CA LEU A 290 -21.76 -7.87 -13.08
C LEU A 290 -21.98 -7.48 -11.61
N ASP A 291 -21.57 -8.33 -10.67
CA ASP A 291 -21.71 -8.10 -9.23
C ASP A 291 -20.34 -7.77 -8.55
N VAL A 292 -19.36 -7.33 -9.33
CA VAL A 292 -18.01 -6.99 -8.85
C VAL A 292 -17.54 -5.72 -9.52
N ASP A 293 -17.71 -4.60 -8.81
CA ASP A 293 -17.36 -3.27 -9.30
C ASP A 293 -15.86 -3.14 -9.61
N GLY A 294 -15.54 -2.27 -10.57
CA GLY A 294 -14.17 -2.10 -11.10
C GLY A 294 -13.63 -3.25 -11.96
N ARG A 295 -14.34 -4.39 -12.06
CA ARG A 295 -13.90 -5.59 -12.80
C ARG A 295 -14.92 -6.02 -13.87
N SER A 296 -14.48 -6.87 -14.80
CA SER A 296 -15.27 -7.36 -15.92
C SER A 296 -14.70 -8.67 -16.49
N GLU A 297 -15.52 -9.36 -17.31
CA GLU A 297 -15.09 -10.61 -17.94
C GLU A 297 -13.92 -10.41 -18.92
N PRO A 298 -12.98 -11.37 -19.04
CA PRO A 298 -11.93 -11.33 -20.04
C PRO A 298 -12.45 -11.06 -21.47
N GLY A 299 -11.82 -10.14 -22.19
CA GLY A 299 -12.18 -9.79 -23.55
C GLY A 299 -11.58 -10.75 -24.57
N PHE A 300 -12.35 -11.26 -25.54
CA PHE A 300 -11.80 -12.08 -26.62
C PHE A 300 -11.98 -11.43 -28.00
N HIS A 301 -10.86 -11.02 -28.61
CA HIS A 301 -10.83 -10.37 -29.91
C HIS A 301 -10.64 -11.40 -31.03
N SER A 302 -11.75 -11.79 -31.66
CA SER A 302 -11.78 -12.80 -32.72
C SER A 302 -11.08 -12.34 -34.00
N VAL A 303 -10.27 -13.24 -34.58
CA VAL A 303 -9.50 -13.04 -35.83
C VAL A 303 -9.90 -14.06 -36.90
N GLU A 304 -10.21 -15.31 -36.53
CA GLU A 304 -10.71 -16.33 -37.45
C GLU A 304 -11.72 -17.26 -36.77
N LEU A 305 -12.95 -17.31 -37.31
CA LEU A 305 -13.94 -18.32 -36.94
C LEU A 305 -13.51 -19.71 -37.41
N ILE A 306 -13.46 -20.68 -36.49
CA ILE A 306 -13.28 -22.09 -36.85
C ILE A 306 -14.66 -22.61 -37.29
N THR A 307 -15.01 -22.44 -38.57
CA THR A 307 -16.29 -22.91 -39.09
C THR A 307 -16.48 -24.41 -38.79
N ILE A 308 -17.46 -24.66 -37.91
CA ILE A 308 -18.09 -25.93 -37.59
C ILE A 308 -19.51 -25.80 -38.14
N GLU A 309 -19.98 -26.77 -38.93
CA GLU A 309 -21.30 -26.68 -39.56
C GLU A 309 -22.41 -26.88 -38.51
N THR A 310 -23.08 -25.79 -38.13
CA THR A 310 -24.24 -25.79 -37.21
C THR A 310 -25.26 -24.71 -37.49
N ASP A 311 -26.52 -25.03 -37.21
CA ASP A 311 -27.71 -24.18 -37.40
C ASP A 311 -27.95 -23.17 -36.24
N ALA A 312 -26.90 -22.57 -35.68
CA ALA A 312 -27.00 -21.63 -34.56
C ALA A 312 -26.33 -20.30 -34.88
N GLU A 313 -27.12 -19.23 -34.96
CA GLU A 313 -26.64 -17.85 -35.10
C GLU A 313 -26.26 -17.30 -33.72
N PHE A 314 -25.01 -16.84 -33.57
CA PHE A 314 -24.52 -16.13 -32.39
C PHE A 314 -23.93 -14.78 -32.83
N GLY A 315 -24.09 -13.75 -31.99
CA GLY A 315 -23.64 -12.38 -32.28
C GLY A 315 -22.16 -12.16 -32.01
N PHE A 316 -21.55 -11.25 -32.77
CA PHE A 316 -20.17 -10.82 -32.61
C PHE A 316 -19.97 -10.04 -31.29
N GLY A 317 -18.80 -10.19 -30.67
CA GLY A 317 -18.33 -9.25 -29.64
C GLY A 317 -18.11 -7.86 -30.23
N GLN A 318 -18.42 -6.82 -29.46
CA GLN A 318 -18.10 -5.44 -29.83
C GLN A 318 -16.65 -5.14 -29.45
N GLY A 319 -15.91 -4.52 -30.37
CA GLY A 319 -14.62 -3.91 -30.03
C GLY A 319 -14.86 -2.61 -29.28
N ALA A 320 -14.19 -2.43 -28.14
CA ALA A 320 -14.11 -1.13 -27.49
C ALA A 320 -13.32 -0.14 -28.37
N THR A 321 -13.65 1.14 -28.23
CA THR A 321 -12.89 2.25 -28.80
C THR A 321 -12.42 3.12 -27.66
N ASP A 322 -11.10 3.26 -27.50
CA ASP A 322 -10.50 4.06 -26.43
C ASP A 322 -10.89 5.54 -26.60
N GLU A 323 -11.68 6.06 -25.68
CA GLU A 323 -11.93 7.50 -25.56
C GLU A 323 -10.85 8.10 -24.64
N ALA A 324 -10.03 8.99 -25.21
CA ALA A 324 -8.99 9.68 -24.45
C ALA A 324 -9.60 10.78 -23.56
N SER A 325 -9.20 10.80 -22.29
CA SER A 325 -9.63 11.79 -21.30
C SER A 325 -9.19 13.22 -21.63
N GLY A 326 -10.01 14.19 -21.22
CA GLY A 326 -9.84 15.61 -21.53
C GLY A 326 -8.74 16.34 -20.76
N GLU A 327 -8.49 17.59 -21.17
CA GLU A 327 -7.53 18.50 -20.53
C GLU A 327 -8.05 19.07 -19.18
N PRO A 328 -7.16 19.51 -18.26
CA PRO A 328 -7.53 20.14 -16.99
C PRO A 328 -8.34 21.43 -17.16
N GLU A 329 -9.44 21.60 -16.40
CA GLU A 329 -10.20 22.86 -16.36
C GLU A 329 -9.85 23.73 -15.12
N VAL A 330 -9.38 23.14 -14.02
CA VAL A 330 -9.17 23.87 -12.75
C VAL A 330 -7.76 23.66 -12.16
N GLN A 331 -7.27 24.68 -11.45
CA GLN A 331 -5.89 24.77 -10.98
C GLN A 331 -5.55 23.86 -9.78
N ASN A 332 -6.56 23.26 -9.14
CA ASN A 332 -6.42 22.36 -7.99
C ASN A 332 -6.44 20.86 -8.36
N GLU A 333 -6.89 20.50 -9.56
CA GLU A 333 -7.06 19.10 -10.04
C GLU A 333 -5.71 18.40 -10.41
N GLY A 334 -4.63 18.71 -9.69
CA GLY A 334 -3.30 18.12 -9.88
C GLY A 334 -2.64 18.28 -11.25
N ASN A 335 -1.52 17.58 -11.42
CA ASN A 335 -0.86 17.36 -12.72
C ASN A 335 -1.35 16.02 -13.33
N LEU A 336 -0.98 15.71 -14.58
CA LEU A 336 -1.36 14.43 -15.21
C LEU A 336 -0.89 13.18 -14.43
N PRO A 337 0.35 13.12 -13.88
CA PRO A 337 0.77 12.03 -12.99
C PRO A 337 -0.10 11.82 -11.75
N HIS A 338 -0.43 12.90 -11.03
CA HIS A 338 -1.31 12.89 -9.86
C HIS A 338 -2.68 12.33 -10.23
N ARG A 339 -3.33 12.81 -11.30
CA ARG A 339 -4.59 12.23 -11.80
C ARG A 339 -4.48 10.76 -12.19
N SER A 340 -3.36 10.37 -12.79
CA SER A 340 -3.11 8.97 -13.12
C SER A 340 -3.03 8.13 -11.85
N TYR A 341 -2.49 8.65 -10.76
CA TYR A 341 -2.46 7.97 -9.47
C TYR A 341 -3.82 8.01 -8.77
N GLU A 342 -4.57 9.12 -8.77
CA GLU A 342 -5.97 9.18 -8.30
C GLU A 342 -6.85 8.11 -8.99
N ASN A 343 -6.74 7.97 -10.31
CA ASN A 343 -7.45 6.94 -11.08
C ASN A 343 -7.04 5.51 -10.67
N ILE A 344 -5.77 5.28 -10.36
CA ILE A 344 -5.28 3.99 -9.85
C ILE A 344 -5.82 3.76 -8.43
N VAL A 345 -5.86 4.77 -7.56
CA VAL A 345 -6.42 4.69 -6.20
C VAL A 345 -7.90 4.35 -6.24
N GLU A 346 -8.71 5.16 -6.93
CA GLU A 346 -10.15 4.92 -7.12
C GLU A 346 -10.39 3.49 -7.61
N ARG A 347 -9.80 3.13 -8.77
CA ARG A 347 -9.98 1.80 -9.36
C ARG A 347 -9.54 0.68 -8.42
N SER A 348 -8.40 0.80 -7.75
CA SER A 348 -7.92 -0.25 -6.84
C SER A 348 -8.78 -0.44 -5.60
N PHE A 349 -9.35 0.63 -5.06
CA PHE A 349 -10.21 0.56 -3.88
C PHE A 349 -11.60 0.03 -4.26
N THR A 350 -12.18 0.47 -5.38
CA THR A 350 -13.41 -0.12 -5.94
C THR A 350 -13.23 -1.62 -6.23
N GLU A 351 -12.14 -2.01 -6.89
CA GLU A 351 -11.81 -3.42 -7.18
C GLU A 351 -11.54 -4.27 -5.93
N GLY A 352 -11.22 -3.63 -4.80
CA GLY A 352 -11.06 -4.22 -3.47
C GLY A 352 -12.35 -4.23 -2.63
N GLY A 353 -13.43 -3.59 -3.11
CA GLY A 353 -14.74 -3.54 -2.50
C GLY A 353 -14.94 -2.42 -1.47
N ASP A 354 -14.05 -1.42 -1.42
CA ASP A 354 -14.26 -0.20 -0.64
C ASP A 354 -15.14 0.79 -1.41
N ASP A 355 -15.99 1.52 -0.68
CA ASP A 355 -16.80 2.61 -1.23
C ASP A 355 -15.93 3.88 -1.29
N ILE A 356 -15.65 4.36 -2.51
CA ILE A 356 -14.70 5.44 -2.79
C ILE A 356 -15.21 6.37 -3.89
N GLU A 357 -15.08 7.68 -3.68
CA GLU A 357 -15.31 8.73 -4.68
C GLU A 357 -14.07 9.60 -4.89
N LYS A 358 -13.88 10.16 -6.09
CA LYS A 358 -13.09 11.38 -6.26
C LYS A 358 -13.92 12.58 -5.87
N VAL A 359 -13.31 13.55 -5.18
CA VAL A 359 -14.00 14.77 -4.78
C VAL A 359 -13.76 15.87 -5.82
N GLU A 360 -14.83 16.51 -6.28
CA GLU A 360 -14.76 17.62 -7.24
C GLU A 360 -14.02 18.82 -6.62
N GLN A 361 -12.91 19.24 -7.24
CA GLN A 361 -12.02 20.23 -6.66
C GLN A 361 -12.54 21.67 -6.87
N THR A 362 -12.98 22.31 -5.78
CA THR A 362 -13.43 23.71 -5.77
C THR A 362 -12.26 24.67 -5.46
N THR A 363 -12.57 25.92 -5.10
CA THR A 363 -11.58 26.85 -4.49
C THR A 363 -11.35 26.61 -3.00
N GLU A 364 -12.21 25.82 -2.34
CA GLU A 364 -11.91 25.27 -1.02
C GLU A 364 -10.80 24.21 -1.12
N ALA A 365 -10.32 23.75 0.03
CA ALA A 365 -9.28 22.74 0.11
C ALA A 365 -9.88 21.43 0.62
N LEU A 366 -10.48 20.72 -0.33
CA LEU A 366 -11.06 19.40 -0.20
C LEU A 366 -9.94 18.33 -0.33
N PRO A 367 -10.16 17.09 0.16
CA PRO A 367 -9.26 15.97 -0.13
C PRO A 367 -9.40 15.54 -1.60
N ASP A 368 -8.44 14.77 -2.11
CA ASP A 368 -8.46 14.29 -3.50
C ASP A 368 -9.53 13.19 -3.69
N LEU A 369 -9.54 12.19 -2.80
CA LEU A 369 -10.57 11.14 -2.75
C LEU A 369 -11.13 10.97 -1.33
N ARG A 370 -12.34 10.41 -1.26
CA ARG A 370 -13.05 10.09 -0.02
C ARG A 370 -13.45 8.62 -0.01
N ILE A 371 -13.15 7.92 1.09
CA ILE A 371 -13.52 6.53 1.32
C ILE A 371 -14.53 6.48 2.47
N TRP A 372 -15.64 5.76 2.29
CA TRP A 372 -16.55 5.39 3.37
C TRP A 372 -16.21 3.99 3.88
N THR A 373 -16.25 3.80 5.19
CA THR A 373 -15.89 2.54 5.83
C THR A 373 -17.00 2.00 6.71
N ASP A 374 -17.55 0.87 6.29
CA ASP A 374 -18.34 0.01 7.16
C ASP A 374 -17.45 -0.55 8.28
N GLU A 375 -17.96 -0.53 9.51
CA GLU A 375 -17.25 -0.98 10.72
C GLU A 375 -15.87 -0.32 10.97
N GLN A 376 -15.57 0.84 10.36
CA GLN A 376 -14.31 1.59 10.50
C GLN A 376 -13.07 0.82 10.00
N PHE A 377 -13.23 0.06 8.90
CA PHE A 377 -12.19 -0.79 8.31
C PHE A 377 -12.10 -0.60 6.79
N ILE A 378 -10.89 -0.58 6.24
CA ILE A 378 -10.63 -0.51 4.80
C ILE A 378 -10.23 -1.90 4.28
N LEU A 379 -11.00 -2.44 3.33
CA LEU A 379 -10.85 -3.78 2.80
C LEU A 379 -9.59 -3.93 1.94
N THR A 380 -9.31 -2.98 1.05
CA THR A 380 -8.18 -3.01 0.12
C THR A 380 -6.84 -3.07 0.84
N LEU A 381 -6.67 -2.22 1.85
CA LEU A 381 -5.46 -2.13 2.68
C LEU A 381 -5.44 -3.13 3.85
N GLY A 382 -6.60 -3.64 4.27
CA GLY A 382 -6.71 -4.58 5.40
C GLY A 382 -6.46 -3.93 6.78
N ILE A 383 -6.76 -2.64 6.93
CA ILE A 383 -6.46 -1.83 8.13
C ILE A 383 -7.75 -1.32 8.81
N ALA A 384 -7.70 -1.19 10.13
CA ALA A 384 -8.71 -0.44 10.89
C ALA A 384 -8.27 1.02 11.01
N VAL A 385 -9.20 1.96 10.78
CA VAL A 385 -8.94 3.40 10.73
C VAL A 385 -9.69 4.20 11.80
N GLY A 386 -10.70 3.62 12.44
CA GLY A 386 -11.43 4.27 13.55
C GLY A 386 -12.36 5.43 13.13
N SER A 387 -12.45 5.76 11.84
CA SER A 387 -13.37 6.78 11.31
C SER A 387 -14.21 6.23 10.15
N THR A 388 -15.50 6.58 10.11
CA THR A 388 -16.45 6.14 9.06
C THR A 388 -16.21 6.79 7.70
N ILE A 389 -15.51 7.92 7.68
CA ILE A 389 -15.05 8.62 6.48
C ILE A 389 -13.53 8.78 6.62
N VAL A 390 -12.81 8.52 5.54
CA VAL A 390 -11.34 8.64 5.44
C VAL A 390 -11.02 9.45 4.19
N ALA A 391 -10.17 10.47 4.32
CA ALA A 391 -9.61 11.17 3.18
C ALA A 391 -8.42 10.38 2.60
N PHE A 392 -8.28 10.36 1.29
CA PHE A 392 -7.07 9.89 0.60
C PHE A 392 -6.48 11.05 -0.20
N GLU A 393 -5.19 11.29 0.00
CA GLU A 393 -4.44 12.45 -0.49
C GLU A 393 -3.24 11.96 -1.32
N VAL A 394 -3.13 12.37 -2.58
CA VAL A 394 -2.17 11.88 -3.59
C VAL A 394 -0.98 12.83 -3.70
N GLU A 395 0.11 12.50 -3.02
CA GLU A 395 1.29 13.36 -2.84
C GLU A 395 2.39 13.09 -3.89
N ASP A 396 2.02 13.03 -5.17
CA ASP A 396 2.91 12.78 -6.31
C ASP A 396 4.08 13.78 -6.36
N GLU A 397 3.79 15.09 -6.44
CA GLU A 397 4.81 16.12 -6.70
C GLU A 397 5.57 16.62 -5.45
N ASN A 398 5.30 16.05 -4.28
CA ASN A 398 5.58 16.61 -2.95
C ASN A 398 7.07 16.63 -2.49
N SER A 399 7.99 16.64 -3.44
CA SER A 399 9.35 17.13 -3.21
C SER A 399 9.41 18.63 -2.82
N THR A 400 8.33 19.39 -3.04
CA THR A 400 8.34 20.86 -2.96
C THR A 400 7.55 21.48 -1.80
N LYS A 401 6.57 20.82 -1.17
CA LYS A 401 5.70 21.43 -0.13
C LYS A 401 5.27 20.49 1.04
N PRO A 402 6.21 20.00 1.87
CA PRO A 402 5.88 19.18 3.06
C PRO A 402 4.85 19.79 4.04
N SER A 403 4.66 21.11 4.03
CA SER A 403 3.65 21.81 4.82
C SER A 403 2.21 21.59 4.36
N ASN A 404 1.96 21.18 3.11
CA ASN A 404 0.62 20.84 2.64
C ASN A 404 0.12 19.52 3.25
N THR A 405 0.95 18.48 3.21
CA THR A 405 0.68 17.18 3.86
C THR A 405 0.37 17.35 5.34
N LEU A 406 1.19 18.16 6.04
CA LEU A 406 0.98 18.43 7.45
C LEU A 406 -0.32 19.24 7.68
N LYS A 407 -0.67 20.18 6.80
CA LYS A 407 -1.94 20.93 6.84
C LYS A 407 -3.16 20.01 6.67
N ASN A 408 -3.10 19.01 5.79
CA ASN A 408 -4.19 18.05 5.58
C ASN A 408 -4.26 17.01 6.72
N ALA A 409 -3.12 16.61 7.29
CA ALA A 409 -3.09 15.82 8.52
C ALA A 409 -3.67 16.57 9.73
N GLU A 410 -3.40 17.86 9.87
CA GLU A 410 -4.03 18.71 10.91
C GLU A 410 -5.54 18.78 10.78
N ARG A 411 -6.05 18.97 9.55
CA ARG A 411 -7.49 18.97 9.26
C ARG A 411 -8.18 17.67 9.65
N ALA A 412 -7.59 16.53 9.29
CA ALA A 412 -8.13 15.22 9.64
C ALA A 412 -8.20 15.02 11.16
N ILE A 413 -7.11 15.34 11.88
CA ILE A 413 -7.05 15.27 13.36
C ILE A 413 -8.04 16.24 14.00
N ALA A 414 -8.13 17.48 13.53
CA ALA A 414 -9.07 18.49 14.03
C ALA A 414 -10.55 18.07 13.82
N ALA A 415 -10.81 17.27 12.78
CA ALA A 415 -12.12 16.67 12.51
C ALA A 415 -12.34 15.29 13.18
N GLY A 416 -11.35 14.78 13.94
CA GLY A 416 -11.42 13.49 14.62
C GLY A 416 -11.43 12.27 13.69
N ARG A 417 -10.80 12.36 12.51
CA ARG A 417 -10.81 11.34 11.46
C ARG A 417 -9.41 10.94 11.02
N HIS A 418 -9.33 9.77 10.39
CA HIS A 418 -8.10 9.25 9.79
C HIS A 418 -7.90 9.77 8.37
N VAL A 419 -6.65 9.87 7.91
CA VAL A 419 -6.29 10.23 6.53
C VAL A 419 -5.21 9.31 5.99
N ILE A 420 -5.24 9.05 4.69
CA ILE A 420 -4.24 8.28 3.96
C ILE A 420 -3.48 9.22 3.03
N PHE A 421 -2.14 9.16 3.05
CA PHE A 421 -1.31 9.85 2.06
C PHE A 421 -0.63 8.81 1.16
N GLY A 422 -0.96 8.85 -0.14
CA GLY A 422 -0.34 8.03 -1.18
C GLY A 422 0.83 8.77 -1.84
N PHE A 423 2.03 8.20 -1.74
CA PHE A 423 3.25 8.74 -2.34
C PHE A 423 3.77 7.86 -3.49
N THR A 424 4.63 8.40 -4.35
CA THR A 424 5.48 7.56 -5.21
C THR A 424 6.52 6.81 -4.37
N GLN A 425 7.00 5.66 -4.87
CA GLN A 425 7.97 4.81 -4.15
C GLN A 425 9.27 5.55 -3.80
N ASP A 426 9.73 6.49 -4.63
CA ASP A 426 10.92 7.32 -4.37
C ASP A 426 10.72 8.40 -3.27
N ARG A 427 9.47 8.65 -2.86
CA ARG A 427 9.08 9.75 -1.94
C ARG A 427 8.50 9.29 -0.62
N VAL A 428 7.95 8.08 -0.55
CA VAL A 428 7.22 7.59 0.61
C VAL A 428 8.00 7.70 1.93
N GLU A 429 9.30 7.36 1.93
CA GLU A 429 10.14 7.52 3.12
C GLU A 429 10.26 8.99 3.57
N ARG A 430 10.29 9.94 2.64
CA ARG A 430 10.33 11.38 2.94
C ARG A 430 8.98 11.88 3.48
N GLY A 431 7.88 11.39 2.92
CA GLY A 431 6.51 11.64 3.40
C GLY A 431 6.33 11.15 4.84
N TYR A 432 6.63 9.88 5.09
CA TYR A 432 6.64 9.27 6.42
C TYR A 432 7.54 10.02 7.41
N ARG A 433 8.78 10.38 7.03
CA ARG A 433 9.69 11.18 7.88
C ARG A 433 9.16 12.57 8.21
N THR A 434 8.35 13.16 7.32
CA THR A 434 7.67 14.44 7.55
C THR A 434 6.55 14.27 8.58
N LEU A 435 5.66 13.29 8.37
CA LEU A 435 4.51 12.98 9.24
C LEU A 435 4.90 12.47 10.63
N SER A 436 5.98 11.70 10.76
CA SER A 436 6.53 11.21 12.04
C SER A 436 7.15 12.29 12.93
N ARG A 437 7.34 13.52 12.43
CA ARG A 437 8.03 14.60 13.16
C ARG A 437 7.29 15.93 13.19
N GLY A 438 6.63 16.33 12.10
CA GLY A 438 6.00 17.66 11.95
C GLY A 438 6.98 18.83 11.72
N TYR A 439 8.28 18.63 11.90
CA TYR A 439 9.32 19.66 11.71
C TYR A 439 10.47 19.18 10.82
N LYS A 440 11.21 20.13 10.22
CA LYS A 440 12.18 19.87 9.14
C LYS A 440 13.47 19.23 9.63
N LYS A 441 14.01 19.72 10.75
CA LYS A 441 15.22 19.20 11.45
C LYS A 441 15.35 19.87 12.81
N LYS A 442 16.19 19.33 13.69
CA LYS A 442 16.65 20.09 14.87
C LYS A 442 17.56 21.25 14.45
N THR A 443 17.65 22.26 15.31
CA THR A 443 18.68 23.31 15.28
C THR A 443 20.09 22.70 15.47
N ALA A 444 21.14 23.44 15.11
CA ALA A 444 22.51 22.92 15.14
C ALA A 444 23.04 22.63 16.56
N ASP A 445 22.48 23.29 17.57
CA ASP A 445 22.72 23.06 19.00
C ASP A 445 21.85 21.92 19.58
N GLY A 446 20.90 21.39 18.82
CA GLY A 446 19.96 20.35 19.23
C GLY A 446 18.84 20.82 20.18
N THR A 447 18.75 22.11 20.51
CA THR A 447 17.83 22.63 21.55
C THR A 447 16.57 23.33 21.01
N GLY A 448 16.29 23.23 19.71
CA GLY A 448 15.06 23.70 19.06
C GLY A 448 14.74 22.95 17.77
N ALA A 449 13.55 23.21 17.21
CA ALA A 449 13.09 22.66 15.94
C ALA A 449 13.09 23.72 14.82
N VAL A 450 13.69 23.40 13.68
CA VAL A 450 13.55 24.19 12.45
C VAL A 450 12.27 23.77 11.75
N LEU A 451 11.37 24.71 11.50
CA LEU A 451 10.04 24.44 10.97
C LEU A 451 10.01 24.39 9.43
N TYR A 452 8.87 23.96 8.90
CA TYR A 452 8.50 24.16 7.49
C TYR A 452 7.80 25.52 7.33
N ASN A 453 7.85 26.09 6.13
CA ASN A 453 7.09 27.29 5.77
C ASN A 453 5.82 26.86 5.02
N ARG A 454 4.70 27.51 5.28
CA ARG A 454 3.43 27.35 4.55
C ARG A 454 3.49 28.07 3.20
N THR A 455 2.44 27.90 2.39
CA THR A 455 2.27 28.62 1.11
C THR A 455 1.68 30.02 1.29
N ASP A 456 1.05 30.28 2.43
CA ASP A 456 0.37 31.53 2.73
C ASP A 456 1.38 32.58 3.25
N PRO A 457 1.41 33.81 2.67
CA PRO A 457 2.31 34.86 3.12
C PRO A 457 1.79 35.45 4.44
N VAL A 458 2.69 35.78 5.36
CA VAL A 458 2.30 36.47 6.61
C VAL A 458 1.57 37.77 6.26
N ARG A 459 0.30 37.89 6.63
CA ARG A 459 -0.54 39.07 6.36
C ARG A 459 -0.89 39.81 7.64
N THR A 460 -0.71 41.12 7.62
CA THR A 460 -1.25 42.01 8.67
C THR A 460 -2.77 42.12 8.57
N VAL A 461 -3.41 42.57 9.65
CA VAL A 461 -4.87 42.81 9.76
C VAL A 461 -5.43 43.70 8.64
N ASP A 462 -4.62 44.58 8.05
CA ASP A 462 -5.00 45.43 6.91
C ASP A 462 -4.64 44.85 5.51
N GLY A 463 -4.30 43.56 5.46
CA GLY A 463 -4.09 42.78 4.24
C GLY A 463 -2.74 42.97 3.55
N ARG A 464 -1.80 43.74 4.14
CA ARG A 464 -0.43 43.87 3.62
C ARG A 464 0.37 42.60 3.95
N SER A 465 1.26 42.17 3.05
CA SER A 465 2.12 41.00 3.29
C SER A 465 3.48 41.42 3.84
N VAL A 466 4.02 40.72 4.83
CA VAL A 466 5.39 40.99 5.31
C VAL A 466 6.41 40.50 4.26
N VAL A 467 7.43 41.32 4.00
CA VAL A 467 8.51 41.03 3.05
C VAL A 467 9.88 41.31 3.69
N ARG A 468 10.90 40.56 3.26
CA ARG A 468 12.32 40.82 3.56
C ARG A 468 13.10 41.17 2.30
N ARG A 469 14.21 41.87 2.44
CA ARG A 469 15.15 42.10 1.34
C ARG A 469 15.92 40.84 0.96
N GLY A 470 16.42 40.81 -0.27
CA GLY A 470 17.21 39.71 -0.80
C GLY A 470 16.37 38.57 -1.39
N SER A 471 17.04 37.45 -1.69
CA SER A 471 16.52 36.37 -2.55
C SER A 471 16.42 35.00 -1.86
N GLY A 472 16.33 34.95 -0.53
CA GLY A 472 16.29 33.72 0.25
C GLY A 472 14.96 33.49 0.98
N ALA A 473 14.79 32.30 1.56
CA ALA A 473 13.66 32.00 2.43
C ALA A 473 13.84 32.60 3.84
N THR A 474 12.76 32.81 4.57
CA THR A 474 12.81 32.99 6.04
C THR A 474 12.89 31.61 6.69
N THR A 475 13.67 31.47 7.76
CA THR A 475 13.73 30.25 8.58
C THR A 475 13.05 30.53 9.91
N TYR A 476 12.22 29.60 10.39
CA TYR A 476 11.66 29.64 11.74
C TYR A 476 12.31 28.57 12.62
N GLU A 477 12.76 28.98 13.81
CA GLU A 477 13.19 28.09 14.88
C GLU A 477 12.18 28.17 16.05
N LEU A 478 11.77 27.01 16.57
CA LEU A 478 10.86 26.88 17.71
C LEU A 478 11.59 26.24 18.90
N ARG A 479 11.58 26.92 20.04
CA ARG A 479 12.29 26.55 21.28
C ARG A 479 11.32 26.61 22.46
N GLY A 480 10.72 25.48 22.80
CA GLY A 480 9.60 25.46 23.75
C GLY A 480 8.39 26.15 23.12
N ARG A 481 8.05 27.36 23.58
CA ARG A 481 7.04 28.24 22.96
C ARG A 481 7.65 29.43 22.21
N GLU A 482 8.95 29.67 22.33
CA GLU A 482 9.64 30.79 21.69
C GLU A 482 9.82 30.50 20.18
N LEU A 483 9.27 31.37 19.33
CA LEU A 483 9.33 31.28 17.88
C LEU A 483 10.22 32.41 17.34
N THR A 484 11.38 32.05 16.81
CA THR A 484 12.35 32.99 16.23
C THR A 484 12.32 32.90 14.70
N ALA A 485 12.10 34.02 14.03
CA ALA A 485 12.24 34.15 12.58
C ALA A 485 13.64 34.70 12.24
N SER A 486 14.33 34.10 11.27
CA SER A 486 15.68 34.49 10.84
C SER A 486 15.85 34.45 9.33
N ASP A 487 16.85 35.20 8.84
CA ASP A 487 17.35 35.11 7.47
C ASP A 487 18.87 34.90 7.42
N ASP A 488 19.45 35.02 6.23
CA ASP A 488 20.87 34.78 5.97
C ASP A 488 21.80 35.77 6.72
N ASP A 489 21.26 36.92 7.16
CA ASP A 489 21.96 37.94 7.94
C ASP A 489 21.70 37.83 9.46
N GLY A 490 20.92 36.83 9.89
CA GLY A 490 20.65 36.50 11.31
C GLY A 490 19.18 36.65 11.72
N GLU A 491 18.93 36.66 13.03
CA GLU A 491 17.60 36.84 13.61
C GLU A 491 16.91 38.12 13.08
N LEU A 492 15.64 38.00 12.71
CA LEU A 492 14.78 39.10 12.30
C LEU A 492 13.87 39.54 13.45
N VAL A 493 13.18 38.60 14.09
CA VAL A 493 12.23 38.86 15.18
C VAL A 493 11.95 37.59 15.98
N CYS A 494 11.50 37.75 17.23
CA CYS A 494 11.12 36.69 18.15
C CYS A 494 9.78 36.99 18.83
N GLY A 495 9.01 35.94 19.19
CA GLY A 495 7.72 36.04 19.90
C GLY A 495 7.23 34.68 20.40
N ASP A 496 6.02 34.59 20.98
CA ASP A 496 5.42 33.32 21.39
C ASP A 496 4.69 32.65 20.22
N ALA A 497 4.85 31.35 20.03
CA ALA A 497 4.25 30.56 18.95
C ALA A 497 2.71 30.51 18.97
N SER A 498 2.08 30.88 20.08
CA SER A 498 0.62 31.05 20.19
C SER A 498 0.09 32.41 19.71
N GLU A 499 0.98 33.35 19.38
CA GLU A 499 0.62 34.64 18.79
C GLU A 499 0.64 34.58 17.24
N ASP A 500 -0.07 35.50 16.60
CA ASP A 500 0.03 35.67 15.15
C ASP A 500 1.39 36.29 14.78
N VAL A 501 2.15 35.63 13.90
CA VAL A 501 3.45 36.10 13.40
C VAL A 501 3.33 37.45 12.66
N SER A 502 2.13 37.83 12.22
CA SER A 502 1.83 39.16 11.68
C SER A 502 1.95 40.28 12.72
N THR A 503 1.81 39.98 14.02
CA THR A 503 1.87 40.96 15.12
C THR A 503 3.26 41.16 15.70
N PHE A 504 4.23 40.32 15.31
CA PHE A 504 5.63 40.43 15.75
C PHE A 504 6.27 41.75 15.31
N ASP A 505 7.24 42.26 16.09
CA ASP A 505 7.89 43.55 15.82
C ASP A 505 8.99 43.45 14.75
N TRP A 506 8.56 43.20 13.50
CA TRP A 506 9.46 43.04 12.36
C TRP A 506 10.38 44.27 12.14
N PRO A 507 11.68 44.09 11.81
CA PRO A 507 12.66 45.17 11.69
C PRO A 507 12.50 45.92 10.35
N VAL A 508 11.52 46.82 10.31
CA VAL A 508 11.06 47.53 9.12
C VAL A 508 12.04 48.63 8.68
N ALA A 509 12.36 48.67 7.39
CA ALA A 509 13.29 49.65 6.83
C ALA A 509 12.79 51.09 6.98
N GLY A 510 13.53 51.90 7.75
CA GLY A 510 13.26 53.34 7.93
C GLY A 510 12.49 53.70 9.20
N GLU A 511 12.14 52.73 10.03
CA GLU A 511 11.59 52.95 11.38
C GLU A 511 12.73 52.94 12.43
N PRO A 512 12.63 53.72 13.52
CA PRO A 512 13.59 53.65 14.61
C PRO A 512 13.37 52.38 15.43
N THR A 513 14.40 51.53 15.53
CA THR A 513 14.45 50.43 16.50
C THR A 513 14.88 50.97 17.87
N ASP A 514 14.33 50.41 18.96
CA ASP A 514 14.73 50.78 20.33
C ASP A 514 16.15 50.26 20.69
N GLU A 515 16.72 49.38 19.86
CA GLU A 515 18.11 48.92 19.96
C GLU A 515 19.02 49.50 18.87
N ASP A 516 20.23 49.90 19.29
CA ASP A 516 21.29 50.54 18.49
C ASP A 516 22.18 49.45 17.84
N THR A 517 21.55 48.43 17.24
CA THR A 517 22.20 47.29 16.56
C THR A 517 22.34 47.55 15.05
N GLU A 518 23.34 46.92 14.41
CA GLU A 518 23.65 47.13 12.98
C GLU A 518 22.57 46.62 12.00
N SER A 519 21.45 46.11 12.52
CA SER A 519 20.27 45.60 11.80
C SER A 519 19.42 46.70 11.14
N ALA A 520 20.03 47.56 10.34
CA ALA A 520 19.33 48.58 9.55
C ALA A 520 18.20 47.92 8.73
N GLY A 521 16.95 48.31 9.02
CA GLY A 521 15.74 47.49 8.76
C GLY A 521 15.73 46.69 7.46
N ARG A 522 15.61 45.37 7.62
CA ARG A 522 15.64 44.35 6.56
C ARG A 522 14.25 44.01 6.01
N CYS A 523 13.19 44.38 6.72
CA CYS A 523 11.80 44.05 6.41
C CYS A 523 10.99 45.25 5.90
N GLY A 524 9.75 44.99 5.47
CA GLY A 524 8.75 45.97 5.10
C GLY A 524 7.39 45.33 4.83
N TYR A 525 6.36 46.15 4.61
CA TYR A 525 5.00 45.68 4.32
C TYR A 525 4.67 45.90 2.84
N TYR A 526 4.43 44.81 2.11
CA TYR A 526 4.09 44.82 0.69
C TYR A 526 2.59 44.92 0.45
N ARG A 527 2.21 45.72 -0.54
CA ARG A 527 0.89 45.63 -1.20
C ARG A 527 0.97 45.90 -2.70
N LYS A 528 -0.01 45.37 -3.42
CA LYS A 528 -0.31 45.79 -4.80
C LYS A 528 -1.44 46.81 -4.75
N THR A 529 -1.24 47.99 -5.32
CA THR A 529 -2.27 49.03 -5.43
C THR A 529 -3.16 48.82 -6.65
N GLU A 530 -4.33 49.47 -6.68
CA GLU A 530 -5.36 49.31 -7.73
C GLU A 530 -4.85 49.65 -9.14
N ASP A 531 -3.91 50.59 -9.24
CA ASP A 531 -3.21 50.98 -10.47
C ASP A 531 -2.22 49.93 -11.00
N GLY A 532 -2.08 48.78 -10.31
CA GLY A 532 -1.17 47.70 -10.65
C GLY A 532 0.21 47.81 -10.01
N THR A 533 0.51 48.94 -9.35
CA THR A 533 1.84 49.23 -8.79
C THR A 533 2.16 48.35 -7.58
N HIS A 534 3.42 47.92 -7.46
CA HIS A 534 3.93 47.11 -6.36
C HIS A 534 4.66 48.01 -5.36
N ARG A 535 4.18 48.12 -4.12
CA ARG A 535 4.73 49.06 -3.12
C ARG A 535 5.16 48.32 -1.86
N VAL A 536 6.32 48.71 -1.32
CA VAL A 536 6.80 48.28 0.00
C VAL A 536 6.77 49.50 0.92
N GLU A 537 6.17 49.34 2.08
CA GLU A 537 5.79 50.41 3.00
C GLU A 537 6.28 50.16 4.43
N THR A 538 6.41 51.23 5.21
CA THR A 538 6.57 51.19 6.66
C THR A 538 5.26 50.79 7.34
N ARG A 539 5.25 50.54 8.66
CA ARG A 539 4.05 50.20 9.44
C ARG A 539 2.95 51.25 9.26
N ASP A 540 3.34 52.52 9.34
CA ASP A 540 2.48 53.70 9.09
C ASP A 540 2.07 53.91 7.61
N GLY A 541 2.48 53.05 6.68
CA GLY A 541 2.12 53.15 5.26
C GLY A 541 2.96 54.17 4.47
N THR A 542 4.11 54.63 5.00
CA THR A 542 5.05 55.47 4.25
C THR A 542 5.77 54.63 3.20
N ALA A 543 5.96 55.13 1.97
CA ALA A 543 6.65 54.37 0.92
C ALA A 543 8.14 54.21 1.25
N ILE A 544 8.62 52.97 1.32
CA ILE A 544 10.05 52.65 1.33
C ILE A 544 10.55 52.62 -0.11
N ILE A 545 9.85 51.87 -0.98
CA ILE A 545 10.16 51.74 -2.41
C ILE A 545 8.91 51.30 -3.20
N THR A 546 8.93 51.59 -4.50
CA THR A 546 7.81 51.36 -5.43
C THR A 546 8.34 50.79 -6.74
N TYR A 547 7.69 49.76 -7.27
CA TYR A 547 8.02 49.07 -8.51
C TYR A 547 6.80 49.03 -9.44
N SER A 548 7.01 49.26 -10.74
CA SER A 548 5.97 49.11 -11.76
C SER A 548 5.71 47.67 -12.18
N GLU A 549 6.60 46.73 -11.83
CA GLU A 549 6.52 45.32 -12.25
C GLU A 549 6.79 44.35 -11.10
N LYS A 550 6.01 43.27 -11.02
CA LYS A 550 6.20 42.17 -10.05
C LYS A 550 7.62 41.60 -10.09
N LYS A 551 8.24 41.52 -11.28
CA LYS A 551 9.59 40.96 -11.47
C LYS A 551 10.66 41.84 -10.84
N ALA A 552 10.52 43.17 -10.90
CA ALA A 552 11.45 44.09 -10.25
C ALA A 552 11.30 44.04 -8.72
N PHE A 553 10.07 43.97 -8.21
CA PHE A 553 9.81 43.73 -6.79
C PHE A 553 10.47 42.42 -6.29
N LEU A 554 10.27 41.31 -7.00
CA LEU A 554 10.83 39.99 -6.64
C LEU A 554 12.35 39.86 -6.83
N ALA A 555 13.01 40.84 -7.46
CA ALA A 555 14.47 40.88 -7.55
C ALA A 555 15.12 41.45 -6.28
N ASP A 556 14.41 42.34 -5.59
CA ASP A 556 14.90 43.06 -4.41
C ASP A 556 14.30 42.51 -3.09
N TRP A 557 13.11 41.92 -3.14
CA TRP A 557 12.32 41.50 -1.97
C TRP A 557 11.72 40.10 -2.13
N CYS A 558 11.81 39.30 -1.07
CA CYS A 558 11.08 38.04 -0.91
C CYS A 558 9.92 38.19 0.07
N ARG A 559 8.85 37.42 -0.14
CA ARG A 559 7.74 37.30 0.81
C ARG A 559 8.16 36.44 2.00
N ILE A 560 7.72 36.86 3.18
CA ILE A 560 7.75 36.01 4.37
C ILE A 560 6.46 35.18 4.36
N TYR A 561 6.62 33.87 4.54
CA TYR A 561 5.52 32.90 4.60
C TYR A 561 5.29 32.48 6.05
N GLU A 562 4.08 32.06 6.38
CA GLU A 562 3.72 31.60 7.72
C GLU A 562 4.50 30.33 8.11
N PRO A 563 4.82 30.13 9.40
CA PRO A 563 5.40 28.89 9.88
C PRO A 563 4.38 27.76 9.88
N HIS A 564 4.86 26.52 9.80
CA HIS A 564 4.08 25.35 10.22
C HIS A 564 4.36 25.05 11.69
N ILE A 565 3.41 25.35 12.57
CA ILE A 565 3.49 25.04 14.02
C ILE A 565 2.88 23.64 14.25
N PRO A 566 3.66 22.61 14.65
CA PRO A 566 3.12 21.27 14.85
C PRO A 566 2.06 21.23 15.96
N MET A 567 1.04 20.39 15.80
CA MET A 567 0.04 20.11 16.86
C MET A 567 0.52 19.08 17.89
N GLY A 568 1.71 18.50 17.70
CA GLY A 568 2.24 17.44 18.54
C GLY A 568 3.56 16.88 18.01
N PHE A 569 3.97 15.73 18.54
CA PHE A 569 5.26 15.09 18.24
C PHE A 569 5.22 14.08 17.07
N GLY A 570 4.21 14.19 16.22
CA GLY A 570 3.97 13.32 15.07
C GLY A 570 2.49 13.28 14.70
N TYR A 571 2.19 12.71 13.55
CA TYR A 571 0.84 12.60 13.00
C TYR A 571 0.42 11.14 12.74
N LEU A 572 1.32 10.16 12.90
CA LEU A 572 1.10 8.76 12.49
C LEU A 572 -0.02 8.04 13.26
N ASP A 573 -0.40 8.51 14.44
CA ASP A 573 -1.54 7.98 15.22
C ASP A 573 -2.91 8.17 14.53
N HIS A 574 -2.97 9.03 13.51
CA HIS A 574 -4.16 9.39 12.74
C HIS A 574 -3.94 9.33 11.22
N VAL A 575 -2.80 8.75 10.79
CA VAL A 575 -2.35 8.80 9.39
C VAL A 575 -1.80 7.46 8.95
N THR A 576 -2.29 6.94 7.82
CA THR A 576 -1.63 5.85 7.09
C THR A 576 -0.84 6.42 5.92
N VAL A 577 0.40 5.95 5.76
CA VAL A 577 1.21 6.25 4.59
C VAL A 577 1.15 5.07 3.63
N THR A 578 0.82 5.31 2.37
CA THR A 578 0.84 4.30 1.31
C THR A 578 1.76 4.73 0.17
N TYR A 579 2.11 3.79 -0.70
CA TYR A 579 2.80 4.09 -1.95
C TYR A 579 2.32 3.22 -3.10
N LEU A 580 2.45 3.74 -4.32
CA LEU A 580 2.37 2.93 -5.53
C LEU A 580 3.73 2.25 -5.74
N ASP A 581 3.74 0.93 -5.64
CA ASP A 581 4.93 0.12 -5.86
C ASP A 581 5.20 -0.07 -7.37
N GLU A 582 6.37 0.36 -7.84
CA GLU A 582 6.72 0.44 -9.27
C GLU A 582 6.97 -0.94 -9.91
N GLU A 583 7.33 -1.96 -9.12
CA GLU A 583 7.53 -3.32 -9.65
C GLU A 583 6.19 -4.05 -9.86
N THR A 584 5.16 -3.64 -9.14
CA THR A 584 3.92 -4.42 -8.99
C THR A 584 2.65 -3.65 -9.38
N ASN A 585 2.73 -2.33 -9.52
CA ASN A 585 1.62 -1.39 -9.68
C ASN A 585 0.51 -1.58 -8.64
N GLN A 586 0.85 -2.03 -7.43
CA GLN A 586 -0.09 -2.14 -6.30
C GLN A 586 0.09 -0.98 -5.33
N ILE A 587 -0.98 -0.63 -4.62
CA ILE A 587 -0.93 0.30 -3.50
C ILE A 587 -0.59 -0.49 -2.24
N GLU A 588 0.57 -0.22 -1.66
CA GLU A 588 1.09 -0.90 -0.47
C GLU A 588 1.18 0.06 0.72
N VAL A 589 1.00 -0.46 1.94
CA VAL A 589 1.13 0.34 3.17
C VAL A 589 2.61 0.45 3.53
N TYR A 590 3.08 1.68 3.73
CA TYR A 590 4.45 1.96 4.16
C TYR A 590 4.54 2.02 5.70
N ASP A 591 4.77 0.85 6.29
CA ASP A 591 5.09 0.69 7.72
C ASP A 591 6.56 0.24 7.90
N PRO A 592 7.53 1.18 7.88
CA PRO A 592 8.93 0.85 8.11
C PRO A 592 9.14 0.51 9.58
N THR A 593 9.55 -0.73 9.86
CA THR A 593 10.05 -1.09 11.21
C THR A 593 11.14 -0.09 11.61
N PRO A 594 10.96 0.69 12.70
CA PRO A 594 11.93 1.73 13.05
C PRO A 594 13.32 1.15 13.32
N GLU A 595 14.39 1.89 13.02
CA GLU A 595 15.78 1.42 13.24
C GLU A 595 16.08 1.05 14.70
N TRP A 596 15.35 1.64 15.65
CA TRP A 596 15.45 1.33 17.08
C TRP A 596 14.58 0.13 17.51
N ALA A 597 13.63 -0.30 16.67
CA ALA A 597 12.73 -1.39 17.02
C ALA A 597 13.45 -2.74 16.91
N THR A 598 13.28 -3.56 17.95
CA THR A 598 13.88 -4.88 18.05
C THR A 598 12.80 -5.97 18.03
N TYR A 599 13.25 -7.22 17.98
CA TYR A 599 12.37 -8.39 18.02
C TYR A 599 11.88 -8.76 19.44
N GLU A 600 12.34 -8.05 20.49
CA GLU A 600 11.96 -8.26 21.89
C GLU A 600 11.27 -7.02 22.48
N ARG A 601 10.04 -7.17 22.97
CA ARG A 601 9.21 -6.07 23.51
C ARG A 601 9.97 -5.17 24.50
N THR A 602 10.69 -5.74 25.46
CA THR A 602 11.41 -4.96 26.50
C THR A 602 12.51 -4.07 25.90
N GLU A 603 13.36 -4.62 25.02
CA GLU A 603 14.43 -3.84 24.40
C GLU A 603 13.88 -2.84 23.37
N THR A 604 12.80 -3.18 22.66
CA THR A 604 12.07 -2.24 21.78
C THR A 604 11.48 -1.07 22.54
N GLN A 605 10.79 -1.30 23.67
CA GLN A 605 10.26 -0.23 24.51
C GLN A 605 11.35 0.67 25.10
N LYS A 606 12.50 0.10 25.46
CA LYS A 606 13.66 0.83 25.98
C LYS A 606 14.39 1.63 24.90
N ALA A 607 14.58 1.05 23.71
CA ALA A 607 15.20 1.72 22.56
C ALA A 607 14.29 2.81 22.00
N GLY A 608 12.98 2.58 21.92
CA GLY A 608 11.99 3.58 21.55
C GLY A 608 11.91 4.73 22.56
N PHE A 609 12.00 4.45 23.87
CA PHE A 609 12.13 5.53 24.87
C PHE A 609 13.42 6.34 24.67
N ALA A 610 14.54 5.71 24.34
CA ALA A 610 15.79 6.41 24.06
C ALA A 610 15.71 7.25 22.77
N ALA A 611 15.03 6.75 21.73
CA ALA A 611 14.79 7.49 20.48
C ALA A 611 13.85 8.69 20.69
N PHE A 612 12.74 8.51 21.42
CA PHE A 612 11.84 9.58 21.83
C PHE A 612 12.57 10.64 22.68
N PHE A 613 13.38 10.19 23.64
CA PHE A 613 14.16 11.06 24.51
C PHE A 613 15.14 11.92 23.71
N ASP A 614 15.94 11.31 22.82
CA ASP A 614 16.79 12.10 21.93
C ASP A 614 15.92 13.08 21.12
N GLN A 615 14.88 12.58 20.45
CA GLN A 615 14.16 13.35 19.44
C GLN A 615 13.44 14.58 20.02
N PHE A 616 12.86 14.50 21.22
CA PHE A 616 11.94 15.52 21.74
C PHE A 616 12.28 16.10 23.12
N ILE A 617 13.25 15.58 23.86
CA ILE A 617 13.61 16.09 25.20
C ILE A 617 14.94 16.84 25.13
N VAL A 618 14.98 18.05 25.70
CA VAL A 618 16.17 18.91 25.69
C VAL A 618 16.53 19.37 27.10
N ALA A 619 17.82 19.63 27.33
CA ALA A 619 18.28 20.32 28.53
C ALA A 619 18.08 21.83 28.34
N ARG A 620 17.21 22.44 29.16
CA ARG A 620 16.87 23.86 29.10
C ARG A 620 16.43 24.35 30.50
N ASP A 621 16.85 25.55 30.88
CA ASP A 621 16.32 26.24 32.06
C ASP A 621 14.94 26.82 31.71
N GLY A 622 13.89 26.45 32.45
CA GLY A 622 12.52 26.85 32.10
C GLY A 622 11.41 26.09 32.84
N PRO A 623 10.24 25.92 32.20
CA PRO A 623 9.15 25.08 32.69
C PRO A 623 9.63 23.65 33.00
N GLN A 624 9.11 23.06 34.06
CA GLN A 624 9.56 21.75 34.52
C GLN A 624 8.77 20.63 33.83
N LEU A 625 9.47 19.79 33.05
CA LEU A 625 8.87 18.61 32.43
C LEU A 625 8.30 17.67 33.51
N THR A 626 6.97 17.51 33.53
CA THR A 626 6.29 16.62 34.47
C THR A 626 6.39 15.17 34.01
N TYR A 627 6.42 14.23 34.97
CA TYR A 627 6.45 12.82 34.64
C TYR A 627 5.16 12.33 33.96
N ASP A 628 4.03 12.94 34.30
CA ASP A 628 2.71 12.53 33.78
C ASP A 628 2.57 12.89 32.31
N ALA A 629 2.91 14.13 31.92
CA ALA A 629 2.97 14.56 30.52
C ALA A 629 3.97 13.70 29.72
N LEU A 630 5.19 13.49 30.24
CA LEU A 630 6.18 12.62 29.60
C LEU A 630 5.61 11.22 29.29
N LYS A 631 4.91 10.61 30.26
CA LYS A 631 4.38 9.25 30.15
C LYS A 631 3.19 9.15 29.18
N GLU A 632 2.33 10.16 29.15
CA GLU A 632 1.18 10.24 28.26
C GLU A 632 1.63 10.42 26.81
N THR A 633 2.41 11.47 26.55
CA THR A 633 2.95 11.79 25.23
C THR A 633 3.82 10.67 24.65
N PHE A 634 4.69 10.05 25.46
CA PHE A 634 5.51 8.93 24.98
C PHE A 634 4.66 7.71 24.63
N ALA A 635 3.56 7.46 25.34
CA ALA A 635 2.71 6.31 25.05
C ALA A 635 2.05 6.44 23.67
N THR A 636 1.41 7.60 23.42
CA THR A 636 0.84 7.95 22.11
C THR A 636 1.90 7.81 21.00
N TRP A 637 3.02 8.55 21.10
CA TRP A 637 4.06 8.49 20.07
C TRP A 637 4.62 7.08 19.84
N PHE A 638 4.83 6.29 20.90
CA PHE A 638 5.41 4.96 20.78
C PHE A 638 4.46 3.97 20.10
N GLU A 639 3.16 4.07 20.36
CA GLU A 639 2.14 3.19 19.80
C GLU A 639 1.93 3.46 18.30
N GLY A 640 1.96 4.71 17.84
CA GLY A 640 1.99 5.07 16.41
C GLY A 640 3.28 4.71 15.66
N HIS A 641 4.32 4.24 16.35
CA HIS A 641 5.60 3.80 15.75
C HIS A 641 5.96 2.34 16.11
N SER A 642 5.09 1.58 16.78
CA SER A 642 5.45 0.24 17.26
C SER A 642 4.27 -0.72 17.32
N GLN A 643 4.50 -1.95 16.85
CA GLN A 643 3.61 -3.11 17.01
C GLN A 643 3.35 -3.54 18.47
N TYR A 644 3.90 -2.84 19.47
CA TYR A 644 3.79 -3.17 20.89
C TYR A 644 3.19 -1.98 21.65
N ASP A 645 2.27 -2.25 22.59
CA ASP A 645 1.82 -1.23 23.54
C ASP A 645 2.97 -0.66 24.38
N ALA A 646 2.86 0.62 24.73
CA ALA A 646 3.85 1.37 25.48
C ALA A 646 4.13 0.75 26.88
N PRO A 647 5.34 0.91 27.43
CA PRO A 647 5.67 0.41 28.76
C PRO A 647 4.85 1.14 29.85
N VAL A 648 4.35 0.37 30.81
CA VAL A 648 3.62 0.91 31.96
C VAL A 648 4.49 1.85 32.82
N ARG A 649 3.84 2.74 33.59
CA ARG A 649 4.50 3.78 34.41
C ARG A 649 5.70 3.27 35.24
N SER A 650 5.57 2.10 35.86
CA SER A 650 6.62 1.51 36.71
C SER A 650 7.87 1.08 35.94
N VAL A 651 7.76 0.86 34.62
CA VAL A 651 8.83 0.41 33.73
C VAL A 651 9.57 1.60 33.10
N ILE A 652 8.86 2.65 32.67
CA ILE A 652 9.45 3.89 32.10
C ILE A 652 10.54 4.45 33.02
N GLY A 653 10.31 4.45 34.34
CA GLY A 653 11.29 4.91 35.34
C GLY A 653 12.65 4.20 35.29
N GLY A 654 12.73 2.98 34.76
CA GLY A 654 13.97 2.24 34.54
C GLY A 654 14.71 2.62 33.25
N TYR A 655 13.96 2.98 32.20
CA TYR A 655 14.49 3.32 30.87
C TYR A 655 15.04 4.75 30.78
N LEU A 656 14.71 5.62 31.73
CA LEU A 656 15.24 6.98 31.80
C LEU A 656 16.78 7.03 31.70
N PRO A 657 17.38 7.92 30.89
CA PRO A 657 18.82 8.15 30.89
C PRO A 657 19.37 8.56 32.27
N GLU A 658 20.64 8.26 32.54
CA GLU A 658 21.25 8.50 33.87
C GLU A 658 21.34 10.00 34.25
N GLU A 659 21.37 10.90 33.28
CA GLU A 659 21.36 12.35 33.51
C GLU A 659 19.96 12.82 33.90
N PHE A 660 18.95 12.36 33.15
CA PHE A 660 17.54 12.57 33.43
C PHE A 660 17.10 11.96 34.78
N LYS A 661 17.64 10.80 35.16
CA LYS A 661 17.47 10.19 36.49
C LYS A 661 18.05 11.06 37.62
N LYS A 662 19.14 11.81 37.38
CA LYS A 662 19.74 12.72 38.38
C LYS A 662 18.94 14.02 38.52
N ALA A 663 18.31 14.49 37.44
CA ALA A 663 17.38 15.62 37.43
C ALA A 663 16.01 15.31 38.08
N LYS A 664 15.73 14.05 38.43
CA LYS A 664 14.50 13.65 39.12
C LYS A 664 14.34 14.42 40.45
N THR A 665 13.18 15.03 40.63
CA THR A 665 12.74 15.55 41.93
C THR A 665 11.46 14.85 42.41
N GLY A 666 11.38 14.63 43.73
CA GLY A 666 10.24 13.95 44.36
C GLY A 666 10.55 13.51 45.80
N ALA A 667 9.51 13.32 46.60
CA ALA A 667 9.63 12.71 47.93
C ALA A 667 9.75 11.18 47.84
N THR A 668 10.04 10.52 48.95
CA THR A 668 10.35 9.08 49.03
C THR A 668 9.31 8.17 48.35
N GLY A 669 9.69 7.51 47.25
CA GLY A 669 8.89 6.47 46.59
C GLY A 669 8.97 6.49 45.06
N ASN A 670 8.01 5.83 44.42
CA ASN A 670 7.78 5.85 42.97
C ASN A 670 6.98 7.09 42.50
N GLU A 671 6.81 8.09 43.36
CA GLU A 671 6.16 9.36 43.03
C GLU A 671 7.18 10.32 42.39
N TYR A 672 7.39 10.14 41.09
CA TYR A 672 8.08 11.12 40.25
C TYR A 672 7.18 12.35 40.07
N LYS A 673 7.68 13.56 40.35
CA LYS A 673 6.91 14.79 40.16
C LYS A 673 7.31 15.53 38.89
N TYR A 674 8.59 15.87 38.74
CA TYR A 674 9.14 16.54 37.56
C TYR A 674 10.65 16.31 37.41
N PHE A 675 11.18 16.71 36.26
CA PHE A 675 12.61 16.72 35.92
C PHE A 675 13.13 18.15 35.87
N ASP A 676 14.17 18.45 36.63
CA ASP A 676 14.74 19.80 36.76
C ASP A 676 15.80 20.05 35.68
N GLY A 677 15.73 21.21 34.99
CA GLY A 677 16.62 21.54 33.88
C GLY A 677 16.37 20.76 32.58
N TYR A 678 15.20 20.12 32.45
CA TYR A 678 14.76 19.45 31.23
C TYR A 678 13.35 19.92 30.82
N ASP A 679 13.19 20.09 29.51
CA ASP A 679 12.00 20.65 28.87
C ASP A 679 11.74 19.91 27.53
N TRP A 680 10.60 20.17 26.92
CA TRP A 680 10.30 19.72 25.55
C TRP A 680 11.08 20.52 24.51
N LEU A 681 11.42 19.88 23.38
CA LEU A 681 12.01 20.55 22.21
C LEU A 681 11.17 21.77 21.81
N PHE A 682 9.86 21.55 21.67
CA PHE A 682 8.78 22.52 21.57
C PHE A 682 7.59 22.04 22.43
N ASP A 683 6.78 22.97 22.92
CA ASP A 683 5.61 22.66 23.76
C ASP A 683 4.51 21.97 22.90
N PRO A 684 4.04 20.75 23.23
CA PRO A 684 2.99 20.08 22.47
C PRO A 684 1.60 20.71 22.66
N ALA A 685 1.42 21.60 23.65
CA ALA A 685 0.17 22.30 23.93
C ALA A 685 0.21 23.77 23.46
N ILE A 686 0.90 24.04 22.35
CA ILE A 686 0.78 25.32 21.65
C ILE A 686 -0.56 25.31 20.90
N ASP A 687 -1.49 26.15 21.36
CA ASP A 687 -2.65 26.61 20.60
C ASP A 687 -2.19 27.79 19.75
N SER A 688 -2.22 27.68 18.42
CA SER A 688 -1.67 28.68 17.50
C SER A 688 -2.67 29.05 16.39
N PRO A 689 -2.81 30.34 16.02
CA PRO A 689 -3.61 30.71 14.85
C PRO A 689 -3.02 30.16 13.54
N HIS A 690 -1.79 29.66 13.55
CA HIS A 690 -1.14 28.98 12.42
C HIS A 690 -1.37 27.47 12.40
N GLN A 691 -2.23 26.91 13.27
CA GLN A 691 -2.71 25.53 13.16
C GLN A 691 -4.00 25.48 12.33
N THR A 692 -4.26 24.34 11.70
CA THR A 692 -5.34 24.23 10.71
C THR A 692 -6.60 23.64 11.33
N GLY A 693 -7.68 24.42 11.37
CA GLY A 693 -9.01 23.92 11.74
C GLY A 693 -9.61 22.95 10.71
N PRO A 694 -10.75 22.32 11.02
CA PRO A 694 -11.45 21.45 10.07
C PRO A 694 -11.85 22.21 8.79
N PRO A 695 -12.00 21.53 7.64
CA PRO A 695 -12.49 22.14 6.40
C PRO A 695 -13.91 22.70 6.58
N ALA A 696 -14.31 23.66 5.73
CA ALA A 696 -15.54 24.42 5.90
C ALA A 696 -16.81 23.60 5.58
N ASP A 697 -16.68 22.61 4.71
CA ASP A 697 -17.79 21.91 4.04
C ASP A 697 -18.08 20.57 4.75
N TYR A 698 -18.07 20.60 6.09
CA TYR A 698 -17.88 19.41 6.92
C TYR A 698 -18.89 19.31 8.07
N ASP A 699 -20.18 19.33 7.72
CA ASP A 699 -21.24 19.02 8.67
C ASP A 699 -21.29 17.49 8.93
N PRO A 700 -21.31 17.03 10.20
CA PRO A 700 -21.50 15.62 10.54
C PRO A 700 -22.95 15.10 10.37
N ASP A 701 -23.95 15.96 10.16
CA ASP A 701 -25.38 15.62 10.16
C ASP A 701 -26.19 16.20 8.95
N GLU A 702 -25.57 16.79 7.92
CA GLU A 702 -26.29 17.23 6.70
C GLU A 702 -26.80 16.06 5.85
N VAL A 703 -27.99 15.57 6.23
CA VAL A 703 -28.92 14.95 5.28
C VAL A 703 -29.59 16.09 4.52
N ASP A 704 -29.49 16.03 3.19
CA ASP A 704 -30.02 17.00 2.22
C ASP A 704 -31.49 17.38 2.51
N ASP A 705 -31.71 18.61 2.98
CA ASP A 705 -33.02 19.16 3.31
C ASP A 705 -33.01 20.71 3.18
N SER A 706 -32.54 21.23 2.03
CA SER A 706 -32.69 22.65 1.68
C SER A 706 -33.21 22.88 0.25
N GLU A 707 -34.49 22.60 0.04
CA GLU A 707 -35.28 23.26 -1.02
C GLU A 707 -35.39 24.78 -0.74
N ASP A 708 -35.13 25.58 -1.77
CA ASP A 708 -35.54 26.99 -2.00
C ASP A 708 -35.37 28.06 -0.89
N SER A 709 -34.55 29.08 -1.17
CA SER A 709 -35.07 30.47 -1.27
C SER A 709 -34.15 31.50 -1.95
N ASP A 710 -34.72 32.16 -2.96
CA ASP A 710 -34.63 33.59 -3.34
C ASP A 710 -33.39 34.21 -4.04
N GLU A 711 -33.53 34.24 -5.37
CA GLU A 711 -33.48 35.43 -6.25
C GLU A 711 -32.28 36.41 -6.24
N SER A 712 -31.50 36.40 -7.33
CA SER A 712 -31.51 37.46 -8.39
C SER A 712 -30.37 37.23 -9.40
N GLY A 713 -30.50 37.45 -10.72
CA GLY A 713 -31.66 37.83 -11.52
C GLY A 713 -31.23 38.59 -12.80
N ASP A 714 -31.19 37.91 -13.95
CA ASP A 714 -31.24 38.55 -15.29
C ASP A 714 -31.82 37.57 -16.33
N SER A 715 -31.98 38.00 -17.58
CA SER A 715 -33.17 37.74 -18.39
C SER A 715 -32.90 37.21 -19.81
N THR A 716 -33.99 36.89 -20.54
CA THR A 716 -34.09 36.51 -21.98
C THR A 716 -33.69 35.07 -22.35
N ASP A 717 -34.35 34.33 -23.26
CA ASP A 717 -35.64 34.55 -23.96
C ASP A 717 -36.25 33.24 -24.51
N GLU A 718 -37.54 33.27 -24.86
CA GLU A 718 -38.29 32.44 -25.83
C GLU A 718 -38.19 30.87 -25.86
N SER A 719 -39.31 30.26 -25.43
CA SER A 719 -40.17 29.31 -26.22
C SER A 719 -39.95 27.78 -26.10
N ASP A 720 -40.92 26.85 -26.29
CA ASP A 720 -42.37 26.86 -26.63
C ASP A 720 -43.04 25.53 -26.18
N SER A 721 -44.29 25.54 -25.69
CA SER A 721 -45.24 24.38 -25.58
C SER A 721 -44.82 23.10 -24.77
N THR A 722 -45.70 22.27 -24.17
CA THR A 722 -47.17 22.09 -24.24
C THR A 722 -47.72 21.45 -22.94
N ASP A 723 -49.04 21.53 -22.73
CA ASP A 723 -49.81 21.00 -21.59
C ASP A 723 -49.87 19.45 -21.47
N GLU A 724 -50.11 18.89 -20.26
CA GLU A 724 -51.43 18.31 -19.84
C GLU A 724 -51.44 17.54 -18.48
N TYR A 725 -52.50 17.83 -17.68
CA TYR A 725 -53.20 17.04 -16.62
C TYR A 725 -52.52 16.53 -15.30
N THR A 726 -52.92 17.20 -14.19
CA THR A 726 -53.77 16.70 -13.06
C THR A 726 -54.22 15.21 -13.04
N GLU A 727 -54.53 14.53 -11.91
CA GLU A 727 -54.98 14.98 -10.59
C GLU A 727 -54.81 13.87 -9.50
N THR A 728 -54.91 14.28 -8.25
CA THR A 728 -55.04 13.55 -6.96
C THR A 728 -55.76 12.19 -6.91
N GLU A 729 -55.38 11.32 -5.95
CA GLU A 729 -56.26 11.03 -4.79
C GLU A 729 -55.55 10.38 -3.58
N GLN A 730 -55.91 10.92 -2.42
CA GLN A 730 -55.62 10.49 -1.05
C GLN A 730 -56.24 9.10 -0.73
N ASN A 731 -55.66 8.37 0.23
CA ASN A 731 -56.43 8.02 1.44
C ASN A 731 -55.56 7.58 2.63
N ASP A 732 -56.07 7.97 3.80
CA ASP A 732 -55.54 7.75 5.14
C ASP A 732 -56.22 6.52 5.79
N SER A 733 -55.50 5.74 6.61
CA SER A 733 -56.09 5.11 7.81
C SER A 733 -55.06 4.45 8.74
N THR A 734 -55.15 4.86 10.00
CA THR A 734 -54.55 4.26 11.21
C THR A 734 -55.14 2.89 11.57
N ASP A 735 -54.36 2.00 12.20
CA ASP A 735 -54.74 1.42 13.51
C ASP A 735 -53.54 0.79 14.28
N THR A 736 -53.82 0.42 15.52
CA THR A 736 -52.97 0.27 16.71
C THR A 736 -52.40 -1.14 16.98
N GLY A 737 -51.45 -1.24 17.91
CA GLY A 737 -50.87 -2.51 18.34
C GLY A 737 -49.87 -2.45 19.52
N GLU A 738 -50.25 -1.86 20.66
CA GLU A 738 -49.50 -2.05 21.92
C GLU A 738 -49.64 -3.49 22.44
N PHE A 739 -48.56 -4.05 23.02
CA PHE A 739 -48.65 -5.09 24.05
C PHE A 739 -47.49 -4.96 25.05
N SER A 740 -47.80 -5.12 26.33
CA SER A 740 -46.92 -4.83 27.47
C SER A 740 -46.51 -6.10 28.26
N ASP A 741 -45.78 -5.87 29.36
CA ASP A 741 -45.51 -6.79 30.48
C ASP A 741 -44.34 -7.78 30.23
N THR A 742 -43.44 -8.10 31.19
CA THR A 742 -43.40 -7.78 32.64
C THR A 742 -41.96 -7.84 33.17
N ASP A 743 -41.65 -7.08 34.24
CA ASP A 743 -40.50 -7.36 35.12
C ASP A 743 -40.72 -8.66 35.93
N ASP A 744 -39.65 -9.43 36.18
CA ASP A 744 -39.43 -9.99 37.53
C ASP A 744 -37.93 -10.17 37.83
N SER A 745 -37.60 -9.97 39.09
CA SER A 745 -36.28 -9.93 39.70
C SER A 745 -35.80 -11.31 40.18
N THR A 746 -34.48 -11.52 40.21
CA THR A 746 -33.85 -12.30 41.30
C THR A 746 -32.45 -11.78 41.60
N ASN A 747 -32.12 -11.76 42.88
CA ASN A 747 -30.88 -11.27 43.46
C ASN A 747 -30.26 -12.42 44.26
N THR A 748 -28.98 -12.75 44.02
CA THR A 748 -28.25 -13.72 44.87
C THR A 748 -26.77 -13.36 44.93
N GLU A 749 -26.32 -12.97 46.12
CA GLU A 749 -24.89 -12.91 46.50
C GLU A 749 -24.37 -14.33 46.76
N GLU A 750 -23.11 -14.63 46.44
CA GLU A 750 -22.31 -15.49 47.31
C GLU A 750 -20.78 -15.27 47.12
N SER A 751 -20.03 -15.52 48.19
CA SER A 751 -18.65 -15.04 48.40
C SER A 751 -17.73 -16.12 48.95
N SER A 752 -16.49 -16.20 48.45
CA SER A 752 -15.26 -16.75 49.10
C SER A 752 -14.16 -16.80 48.03
N ASP A 753 -12.90 -16.36 48.18
CA ASP A 753 -11.98 -16.18 49.32
C ASP A 753 -11.41 -17.47 49.94
N THR A 754 -10.32 -17.97 49.33
CA THR A 754 -9.13 -18.68 49.87
C THR A 754 -8.11 -18.75 48.71
N GLY A 755 -6.79 -18.64 48.85
CA GLY A 755 -5.94 -18.70 50.05
C GLY A 755 -4.93 -19.85 49.91
N GLU A 756 -3.65 -19.62 50.22
CA GLU A 756 -2.51 -20.57 50.18
C GLU A 756 -1.99 -20.91 48.75
N ALA A 757 -0.71 -20.80 48.35
CA ALA A 757 0.63 -20.66 48.98
C ALA A 757 1.46 -21.95 49.23
N ASP A 758 2.64 -21.96 48.58
CA ASP A 758 3.94 -22.48 49.04
C ASP A 758 4.38 -23.95 48.75
N SER A 759 5.71 -24.08 48.53
CA SER A 759 6.56 -25.28 48.63
C SER A 759 6.40 -26.40 47.56
N THR A 760 7.41 -27.21 47.17
CA THR A 760 8.85 -27.20 47.49
C THR A 760 9.70 -27.86 46.38
N ALA A 761 10.99 -27.50 46.42
CA ALA A 761 12.16 -28.06 45.76
C ALA A 761 12.45 -29.58 45.88
N GLY A 762 13.34 -30.07 44.98
CA GLY A 762 14.34 -31.11 45.30
C GLY A 762 14.36 -32.35 44.40
N GLY A 763 15.52 -32.72 43.84
CA GLY A 763 15.66 -33.98 43.09
C GLY A 763 16.95 -34.18 42.25
N GLU A 764 18.14 -34.05 42.85
CA GLU A 764 19.37 -34.61 42.25
C GLU A 764 19.51 -36.12 42.58
N ALA A 765 20.05 -36.93 41.66
CA ALA A 765 21.13 -37.91 41.91
C ALA A 765 21.42 -38.79 40.67
N ALA A 766 22.67 -39.27 40.55
CA ALA A 766 23.20 -40.00 39.40
C ALA A 766 23.65 -41.44 39.71
N THR A 767 23.79 -42.25 38.66
CA THR A 767 24.65 -43.46 38.51
C THR A 767 24.94 -43.61 37.00
N ALA A 768 26.16 -43.64 36.44
CA ALA A 768 27.28 -44.59 36.65
C ALA A 768 26.88 -46.05 36.37
N ASP A 769 27.59 -46.91 35.63
CA ASP A 769 28.82 -46.83 34.79
C ASP A 769 28.84 -48.10 33.88
N VAL A 770 29.75 -48.19 32.90
CA VAL A 770 30.60 -49.38 32.55
C VAL A 770 31.24 -49.27 31.14
N ASP A 771 32.56 -49.47 31.09
CA ASP A 771 33.45 -49.55 29.93
C ASP A 771 33.29 -50.83 29.06
N GLU A 772 33.73 -50.80 27.79
CA GLU A 772 35.03 -51.41 27.40
C GLU A 772 35.48 -51.16 25.94
N THR A 773 36.79 -50.90 25.85
CA THR A 773 37.75 -50.58 24.77
C THR A 773 37.88 -51.47 23.52
N GLY A 774 38.42 -50.89 22.44
CA GLY A 774 39.15 -51.53 21.32
C GLY A 774 39.26 -50.59 20.10
N VAL A 775 40.33 -49.83 19.82
CA VAL A 775 41.77 -50.11 19.55
C VAL A 775 42.07 -50.52 18.08
N ASP A 776 42.77 -49.60 17.40
CA ASP A 776 43.66 -49.66 16.22
C ASP A 776 43.23 -50.32 14.88
N GLU A 777 43.39 -49.59 13.76
CA GLU A 777 44.55 -49.72 12.85
C GLU A 777 44.63 -48.61 11.78
N ASP A 778 45.85 -48.21 11.42
CA ASP A 778 46.19 -47.21 10.36
C ASP A 778 46.12 -47.81 8.94
N THR A 779 45.98 -46.97 7.90
CA THR A 779 46.76 -47.10 6.65
C THR A 779 46.66 -45.86 5.74
N ASP A 780 47.81 -45.24 5.46
CA ASP A 780 48.06 -44.40 4.27
C ASP A 780 48.34 -45.28 3.03
N ASP A 781 48.08 -44.77 1.82
CA ASP A 781 49.10 -44.58 0.75
C ASP A 781 48.52 -44.22 -0.64
N ASP A 782 49.29 -43.39 -1.36
CA ASP A 782 49.41 -43.14 -2.81
C ASP A 782 48.15 -43.00 -3.72
N ALA A 783 47.92 -41.91 -4.46
CA ALA A 783 48.77 -41.14 -5.39
C ALA A 783 49.02 -41.78 -6.77
N SER A 784 48.46 -41.18 -7.83
CA SER A 784 49.08 -41.16 -9.17
C SER A 784 48.59 -39.97 -10.00
N ASP A 785 49.52 -39.06 -10.27
CA ASP A 785 49.47 -38.00 -11.28
C ASP A 785 49.58 -38.61 -12.70
N ASP A 786 48.89 -38.06 -13.70
CA ASP A 786 49.45 -38.03 -15.06
C ASP A 786 48.90 -36.85 -15.87
N SER A 787 49.80 -36.25 -16.64
CA SER A 787 49.63 -34.99 -17.35
C SER A 787 49.70 -35.20 -18.86
N THR A 788 49.14 -34.30 -19.66
CA THR A 788 49.70 -34.03 -21.00
C THR A 788 49.23 -32.69 -21.54
N GLU A 789 50.14 -31.71 -21.59
CA GLU A 789 50.01 -30.55 -22.46
C GLU A 789 50.31 -30.92 -23.92
N SER A 790 49.67 -30.24 -24.88
CA SER A 790 50.27 -30.01 -26.21
C SER A 790 49.65 -28.80 -26.92
N SER A 791 50.55 -27.98 -27.47
CA SER A 791 50.39 -26.94 -28.51
C SER A 791 49.37 -27.24 -29.63
N GLY A 792 48.87 -26.27 -30.41
CA GLY A 792 49.12 -24.82 -30.48
C GLY A 792 49.20 -24.29 -31.94
N VAL A 793 48.95 -22.98 -32.13
CA VAL A 793 49.47 -22.11 -33.22
C VAL A 793 48.79 -22.08 -34.62
N GLN A 794 48.18 -20.91 -34.91
CA GLN A 794 48.12 -20.11 -36.18
C GLN A 794 47.08 -20.30 -37.33
N LYS A 795 46.43 -19.15 -37.62
CA LYS A 795 46.26 -18.42 -38.91
C LYS A 795 46.06 -19.18 -40.24
N THR A 796 45.05 -18.75 -41.01
CA THR A 796 45.23 -17.83 -42.17
C THR A 796 43.94 -17.13 -42.62
N LEU A 797 44.06 -15.90 -43.14
CA LEU A 797 43.06 -15.19 -43.96
C LEU A 797 43.15 -15.62 -45.43
N THR A 798 42.06 -15.38 -46.20
CA THR A 798 42.01 -14.82 -47.58
C THR A 798 40.56 -14.33 -47.79
N ASP A 799 40.28 -13.05 -48.07
CA ASP A 799 40.33 -12.37 -49.40
C ASP A 799 39.26 -12.90 -50.39
N ALA A 800 38.54 -12.11 -51.21
CA ALA A 800 38.47 -10.65 -51.45
C ALA A 800 37.04 -10.29 -51.99
N THR A 801 36.65 -9.13 -52.58
CA THR A 801 37.32 -7.90 -53.10
C THR A 801 36.26 -6.77 -53.22
N ASP A 802 36.70 -5.52 -53.09
CA ASP A 802 36.31 -4.24 -53.77
C ASP A 802 34.83 -3.75 -53.84
N ASP A 803 34.40 -2.52 -53.44
CA ASP A 803 34.82 -1.10 -53.70
C ASP A 803 33.95 -0.42 -54.81
N PRO A 804 33.86 0.92 -55.01
CA PRO A 804 33.64 2.09 -54.12
C PRO A 804 32.36 2.91 -54.50
N ASP A 805 32.01 4.00 -53.78
CA ASP A 805 32.30 5.41 -54.21
C ASP A 805 31.60 6.55 -53.39
N ALA A 806 32.29 7.70 -53.31
CA ALA A 806 31.84 9.10 -53.14
C ALA A 806 31.16 9.65 -51.84
N ALA A 807 32.00 10.24 -50.97
CA ALA A 807 31.95 11.62 -50.39
C ALA A 807 30.75 12.10 -49.51
N ALA A 808 30.88 13.00 -48.52
CA ALA A 808 31.97 13.91 -48.14
C ALA A 808 32.01 14.22 -46.60
N GLU A 809 33.17 14.68 -46.10
CA GLU A 809 33.40 15.24 -44.75
C GLU A 809 32.98 16.75 -44.66
N PRO A 810 33.37 17.57 -43.64
CA PRO A 810 33.91 17.37 -42.27
C PRO A 810 33.07 18.15 -41.19
N GLU A 811 33.31 18.16 -39.87
CA GLU A 811 34.52 18.55 -39.12
C GLU A 811 34.57 17.97 -37.69
N ASP A 812 35.80 17.68 -37.27
CA ASP A 812 36.23 17.34 -35.91
C ASP A 812 36.92 18.58 -35.29
N THR A 813 36.83 18.76 -33.97
CA THR A 813 38.00 18.98 -33.07
C THR A 813 37.57 19.51 -31.70
N THR A 814 37.97 18.82 -30.63
CA THR A 814 38.63 19.47 -29.46
C THR A 814 39.53 18.46 -28.76
N THR A 815 40.75 18.86 -28.41
CA THR A 815 41.84 17.96 -27.98
C THR A 815 42.45 18.39 -26.63
N LYS A 816 42.49 17.45 -25.67
CA LYS A 816 43.45 17.24 -24.55
C LYS A 816 43.87 18.38 -23.58
N ARG A 817 43.89 17.99 -22.29
CA ARG A 817 44.94 18.24 -21.22
C ARG A 817 45.22 19.70 -20.83
N THR A 818 45.36 20.03 -19.54
CA THR A 818 46.49 19.60 -18.69
C THR A 818 46.20 19.62 -17.17
N THR A 819 47.02 18.86 -16.45
CA THR A 819 47.27 18.86 -14.99
C THR A 819 48.13 20.03 -14.52
N GLU A 820 48.08 20.38 -13.21
CA GLU A 820 49.29 20.54 -12.38
C GLU A 820 48.98 20.56 -10.87
N ASP A 821 49.93 20.07 -10.06
CA ASP A 821 49.87 19.95 -8.59
C ASP A 821 50.50 21.17 -7.87
N ALA A 822 50.07 21.45 -6.64
CA ALA A 822 50.88 22.01 -5.55
C ALA A 822 50.24 21.75 -4.17
#